data_AF-A0A4V1Y457-F1
#
_entry.id   AF-A0A4V1Y457-F1
#
_cell.length_a   1.000
_cell.length_b   1.000
_cell.length_c   1.000
_cell.angle_alpha   90.00
_cell.angle_beta   90.00
_cell.angle_gamma   90.00
#
_symmetry.space_group_name_H-M   'P 1'
#
loop_
_entity.id
_entity.type
_entity.pdbx_description
1 polymer ?
#
loop_
_entity_poly.entity_id
_entity_poly.type
_entity_poly.pdbx_seq_one_letter_code
_entity_poly.pdbx_strand_id
1 'polypeptide(L)'
;MCTYQEEQDMQRWRFRVRPGMPRNVQKIYNEMSIVDYDAGEWTFIDDHNDPVRVPTRNDGKPYFAIGYARALWDLRNRNLALELQPDDAGTVLFRRDIDTETDENGQVRRLHTWHAISAIADEYRVPRAERNNEWENLFIQECRRLKTRDGHPWRVVHGIRFDDRAYWREDDGKGHQHLHEILDPDDPLMQMPFELNLEHAWDDHLADVGARIIDDLTADANSRHNMMLLPASPFLQPYKHLTFVLAGDGGNGKGLFFSAFTKHNRQTQRLSATIDTEKLVGGGRLSGTSVEQEPVKLVGKLWAFDEDASGLDTHQTDRLKRLSTGDTISGRVLGSDVISFNPRAVLCIATNLDFVTNMDASMKRRFAFIRMKDNRSADSPEMVYLRTFVATVGAWGFIMASCRYWQQHPAGKALTVQIGRPENLSEAEEWIVAELVERGFADNTSNPFRPSSHATHDICQKLGLKTARRRNKSVLMVNMDDEEARARFQPYAAYVRDKIEQDGHAVPPEALRRQPDKRNPDEYGFVCDYTPAGADKVARNWQKLALDPGVDTSRVPQGVNAWAAVPAEGYAVLDFDVPDDPGAQTGWAVLSDEVGAYGSMAFPATFVARTPGMGAHAYYRLPKGVVLRNTAHPKTDRFPDGLPIDVRTARKGYVIAPGSTIRKGQYLIADAHEVVEMSAEMVAWLDEHGYVEHPETDAETDVMVDGDGVITGPASAPTSTGRRGGVDPLGGFYRSPQTQPRPEGGNRGETMRLNVPAQSKGATHDAIRDWSYGLIHHAAEERFSQPEVDALVERIKRGVRVGHDRHDTALVLAGALKQAGLSTRVPLE
;
A
#
# COMPACT_ATOMS: atom_id res chain seq x y z
N MET A 1 11.06 59.74 29.13
CA MET A 1 10.54 59.06 30.34
C MET A 1 9.42 58.15 29.89
N CYS A 2 9.74 56.91 29.52
CA CYS A 2 8.74 55.90 29.22
C CYS A 2 8.42 55.22 30.56
N THR A 3 7.24 55.46 31.10
CA THR A 3 6.75 54.76 32.29
C THR A 3 6.55 53.31 31.93
N TYR A 4 7.49 52.45 32.33
CA TYR A 4 7.31 51.00 32.33
C TYR A 4 6.04 50.69 33.11
N GLN A 5 5.02 50.14 32.46
CA GLN A 5 3.89 49.54 33.17
C GLN A 5 4.42 48.26 33.84
N GLU A 6 4.21 48.16 35.16
CA GLU A 6 4.42 46.90 35.87
C GLU A 6 3.52 45.83 35.26
N GLU A 7 4.04 44.61 35.16
CA GLU A 7 3.27 43.44 34.74
C GLU A 7 1.98 43.35 35.58
N GLN A 8 0.85 42.96 34.98
CA GLN A 8 -0.43 42.99 35.69
C GLN A 8 -0.36 42.17 36.97
N ASP A 9 -0.56 42.83 38.12
CA ASP A 9 -0.56 42.17 39.43
C ASP A 9 -1.76 41.21 39.54
N MET A 10 -1.50 39.94 39.24
CA MET A 10 -2.49 38.87 39.30
C MET A 10 -2.94 38.59 40.74
N GLN A 11 -2.15 38.92 41.77
CA GLN A 11 -2.59 38.76 43.17
C GLN A 11 -3.70 39.74 43.54
N ARG A 12 -3.77 40.90 42.85
CA ARG A 12 -4.81 41.91 43.02
C ARG A 12 -5.87 41.88 41.91
N TRP A 13 -5.95 40.78 41.16
CA TRP A 13 -6.89 40.65 40.04
C TRP A 13 -8.35 40.79 40.49
N ARG A 14 -9.10 41.64 39.77
CA ARG A 14 -10.54 41.83 39.99
C ARG A 14 -11.35 41.32 38.79
N PHE A 15 -12.22 40.35 39.03
CA PHE A 15 -13.14 39.82 38.04
C PHE A 15 -14.24 40.84 37.72
N ARG A 16 -14.65 40.92 36.45
CA ARG A 16 -15.75 41.80 36.03
C ARG A 16 -17.08 41.11 36.32
N VAL A 17 -17.89 41.71 37.19
CA VAL A 17 -19.23 41.20 37.53
C VAL A 17 -20.14 41.32 36.32
N ARG A 18 -20.84 40.23 35.99
CA ARG A 18 -21.79 40.14 34.88
C ARG A 18 -22.94 39.18 35.17
N PRO A 19 -24.06 39.25 34.44
CA PRO A 19 -25.14 38.26 34.55
C PRO A 19 -24.60 36.84 34.33
N GLY A 20 -25.08 35.88 35.12
CA GLY A 20 -24.68 34.48 35.01
C GLY A 20 -23.33 34.12 35.64
N MET A 21 -22.49 35.10 36.02
CA MET A 21 -21.16 34.85 36.59
C MET A 21 -21.24 33.90 37.81
N PRO A 22 -20.37 32.86 37.89
CA PRO A 22 -20.35 31.97 39.04
C PRO A 22 -20.14 32.74 40.35
N ARG A 23 -20.88 32.35 41.39
CA ARG A 23 -20.82 33.04 42.69
C ARG A 23 -19.51 32.72 43.41
N ASN A 24 -19.06 33.66 44.25
CA ASN A 24 -17.89 33.53 45.12
C ASN A 24 -16.52 33.40 44.40
N VAL A 25 -16.46 33.50 43.08
CA VAL A 25 -15.20 33.45 42.30
C VAL A 25 -14.13 34.39 42.86
N GLN A 26 -14.46 35.67 43.06
CA GLN A 26 -13.52 36.66 43.58
C GLN A 26 -13.01 36.30 44.98
N LYS A 27 -13.90 35.78 45.84
CA LYS A 27 -13.55 35.36 47.21
C LYS A 27 -12.54 34.23 47.17
N ILE A 28 -12.86 33.16 46.42
CA ILE A 28 -12.00 31.98 46.32
C ILE A 28 -10.68 32.30 45.66
N TYR A 29 -10.69 33.13 44.62
CA TYR A 29 -9.46 33.65 44.06
C TYR A 29 -8.62 34.33 45.15
N ASN A 30 -9.12 35.35 45.84
CA ASN A 30 -8.29 36.07 46.82
C ASN A 30 -7.80 35.23 48.01
N GLU A 31 -8.56 34.21 48.43
CA GLU A 31 -8.29 33.44 49.64
C GLU A 31 -7.51 32.12 49.41
N MET A 32 -7.35 31.67 48.15
CA MET A 32 -6.47 30.52 47.86
C MET A 32 -5.02 30.86 48.21
N SER A 33 -4.35 29.95 48.92
CA SER A 33 -2.99 30.14 49.44
C SER A 33 -2.20 28.83 49.48
N ILE A 34 -0.88 28.94 49.35
CA ILE A 34 0.07 27.84 49.56
C ILE A 34 0.15 27.52 51.06
N VAL A 35 0.24 26.24 51.40
CA VAL A 35 0.36 25.74 52.77
C VAL A 35 1.49 24.71 52.90
N ASP A 36 2.15 24.66 54.06
CA ASP A 36 3.35 23.84 54.30
C ASP A 36 3.09 22.32 54.44
N TYR A 37 1.83 21.88 54.38
CA TYR A 37 1.44 20.46 54.47
C TYR A 37 0.10 20.21 53.79
N ASP A 38 -0.13 18.99 53.28
CA ASP A 38 -1.40 18.61 52.67
C ASP A 38 -2.53 18.63 53.73
N ALA A 39 -3.38 19.65 53.67
CA ALA A 39 -4.36 20.00 54.70
C ALA A 39 -5.70 19.27 54.54
N GLY A 40 -5.79 18.24 53.69
CA GLY A 40 -6.97 17.39 53.51
C GLY A 40 -7.71 17.56 52.16
N GLU A 41 -8.99 17.16 52.12
CA GLU A 41 -9.82 16.95 50.91
C GLU A 41 -9.92 18.13 49.93
N TRP A 42 -9.67 19.37 50.39
CA TRP A 42 -9.79 20.60 49.59
C TRP A 42 -8.44 21.27 49.31
N THR A 43 -7.39 20.46 49.21
CA THR A 43 -6.05 20.87 48.80
C THR A 43 -5.74 20.26 47.44
N PHE A 44 -4.99 20.97 46.60
CA PHE A 44 -4.40 20.37 45.41
C PHE A 44 -2.94 20.78 45.29
N ILE A 45 -2.15 19.96 44.60
CA ILE A 45 -0.77 20.29 44.27
C ILE A 45 -0.76 21.12 42.99
N ASP A 46 -0.11 22.28 43.03
CA ASP A 46 0.06 23.12 41.85
C ASP A 46 1.25 22.70 40.98
N ASP A 47 1.61 23.54 40.02
CA ASP A 47 2.71 23.30 39.09
C ASP A 47 4.10 23.56 39.66
N HIS A 48 4.20 24.01 40.91
CA HIS A 48 5.43 24.16 41.68
C HIS A 48 5.62 23.05 42.72
N ASN A 49 4.73 22.05 42.72
CA ASN A 49 4.65 21.02 43.74
C ASN A 49 4.23 21.56 45.12
N ASP A 50 3.63 22.76 45.16
CA ASP A 50 3.16 23.39 46.38
C ASP A 50 1.71 23.00 46.67
N PRO A 51 1.37 22.59 47.91
CA PRO A 51 -0.01 22.36 48.30
C PRO A 51 -0.78 23.68 48.37
N VAL A 52 -1.82 23.81 47.55
CA VAL A 52 -2.72 24.96 47.50
C VAL A 52 -4.03 24.61 48.18
N ARG A 53 -4.34 25.35 49.24
CA ARG A 53 -5.58 25.20 49.99
C ARG A 53 -6.71 26.00 49.33
N VAL A 54 -7.84 25.33 49.09
CA VAL A 54 -9.07 25.96 48.61
C VAL A 54 -9.96 26.33 49.81
N PRO A 55 -10.40 27.60 49.94
CA PRO A 55 -11.33 28.02 50.98
C PRO A 55 -12.67 27.28 50.90
N THR A 56 -13.18 26.86 52.05
CA THR A 56 -14.48 26.20 52.18
C THR A 56 -15.51 27.12 52.83
N ARG A 57 -16.78 26.74 52.69
CA ARG A 57 -17.91 27.39 53.38
C ARG A 57 -17.89 27.03 54.87
N ASN A 58 -18.69 27.74 55.66
CA ASN A 58 -18.82 27.49 57.10
C ASN A 58 -19.30 26.08 57.46
N ASP A 59 -19.97 25.38 56.53
CA ASP A 59 -20.41 23.98 56.66
C ASP A 59 -19.34 22.97 56.22
N GLY A 60 -18.11 23.42 55.96
CA GLY A 60 -16.98 22.60 55.53
C GLY A 60 -17.01 22.19 54.06
N LYS A 61 -18.05 22.57 53.30
CA LYS A 61 -18.21 22.20 51.89
C LYS A 61 -17.49 23.17 50.95
N PRO A 62 -17.05 22.73 49.77
CA PRO A 62 -16.46 23.60 48.77
C PRO A 62 -17.53 24.55 48.19
N TYR A 63 -17.08 25.68 47.66
CA TYR A 63 -17.96 26.61 46.95
C TYR A 63 -18.34 26.12 45.55
N PHE A 64 -17.46 25.34 44.93
CA PHE A 64 -17.59 24.71 43.61
C PHE A 64 -16.51 23.63 43.47
N ALA A 65 -16.64 22.74 42.49
CA ALA A 65 -15.67 21.70 42.19
C ALA A 65 -14.21 22.19 42.21
N ILE A 66 -13.32 21.41 42.85
CA ILE A 66 -11.90 21.73 42.99
C ILE A 66 -11.19 22.00 41.64
N GLY A 67 -11.68 21.40 40.55
CA GLY A 67 -11.18 21.65 39.20
C GLY A 67 -11.29 23.12 38.76
N TYR A 68 -12.37 23.82 39.11
CA TYR A 68 -12.47 25.25 38.82
C TYR A 68 -11.54 26.09 39.70
N ALA A 69 -11.27 25.66 40.94
CA ALA A 69 -10.29 26.32 41.79
C ALA A 69 -8.87 26.19 41.21
N ARG A 70 -8.52 25.02 40.69
CA ARG A 70 -7.27 24.79 39.94
C ARG A 70 -7.17 25.69 38.71
N ALA A 71 -8.23 25.79 37.91
CA ALA A 71 -8.25 26.68 36.75
C ALA A 71 -8.09 28.16 37.15
N LEU A 72 -8.69 28.60 38.26
CA LEU A 72 -8.48 29.95 38.80
C LEU A 72 -7.04 30.19 39.27
N TRP A 73 -6.39 29.14 39.81
CA TRP A 73 -4.97 29.18 40.18
C TRP A 73 -4.07 29.28 38.96
N ASP A 74 -4.31 28.46 37.93
CA ASP A 74 -3.57 28.52 36.67
C ASP A 74 -3.77 29.88 35.97
N LEU A 75 -4.97 30.48 36.03
CA LEU A 75 -5.18 31.87 35.59
C LEU A 75 -4.32 32.86 36.38
N ARG A 76 -4.26 32.74 37.71
CA ARG A 76 -3.43 33.62 38.56
C ARG A 76 -1.95 33.54 38.20
N ASN A 77 -1.47 32.35 37.90
CA ASN A 77 -0.06 32.11 37.57
C ASN A 77 0.24 32.29 36.07
N ARG A 78 -0.71 32.83 35.28
CA ARG A 78 -0.57 33.01 33.82
C ARG A 78 -0.23 31.70 33.09
N ASN A 79 -0.78 30.59 33.56
CA ASN A 79 -0.74 29.26 32.92
C ASN A 79 -1.99 28.97 32.08
N LEU A 80 -2.92 29.93 31.99
CA LEU A 80 -4.05 29.93 31.08
C LEU A 80 -4.01 31.18 30.21
N ALA A 81 -4.19 31.01 28.91
CA ALA A 81 -4.20 32.08 27.94
C ALA A 81 -5.10 31.74 26.75
N LEU A 82 -5.44 32.74 25.93
CA LEU A 82 -6.16 32.55 24.67
C LEU A 82 -5.18 32.43 23.51
N GLU A 83 -5.59 31.72 22.47
CA GLU A 83 -4.94 31.77 21.17
C GLU A 83 -4.83 33.20 20.61
N LEU A 84 -3.75 33.44 19.86
CA LEU A 84 -3.63 34.59 18.98
C LEU A 84 -4.45 34.33 17.71
N GLN A 85 -5.37 35.23 17.40
CA GLN A 85 -6.17 35.24 16.17
C GLN A 85 -6.30 36.68 15.67
N PRO A 86 -6.61 36.89 14.38
CA PRO A 86 -6.87 38.21 13.83
C PRO A 86 -7.89 39.00 14.66
N ASP A 87 -7.65 40.30 14.80
CA ASP A 87 -8.49 41.23 15.57
C ASP A 87 -8.73 40.82 17.03
N ASP A 88 -7.84 39.98 17.60
CA ASP A 88 -7.96 39.45 18.96
C ASP A 88 -9.27 38.65 19.19
N ALA A 89 -9.80 38.03 18.13
CA ALA A 89 -11.06 37.30 18.14
C ALA A 89 -10.99 35.89 18.77
N GLY A 90 -9.80 35.49 19.24
CA GLY A 90 -9.51 34.15 19.77
C GLY A 90 -10.49 33.70 20.87
N THR A 91 -10.79 32.40 20.85
CA THR A 91 -11.70 31.76 21.83
C THR A 91 -11.18 30.46 22.39
N VAL A 92 -10.23 29.82 21.70
CA VAL A 92 -9.62 28.59 22.21
C VAL A 92 -8.70 28.94 23.37
N LEU A 93 -8.95 28.30 24.52
CA LEU A 93 -8.10 28.39 25.69
C LEU A 93 -6.91 27.42 25.54
N PHE A 94 -5.78 27.86 26.06
CA PHE A 94 -4.55 27.08 26.14
C PHE A 94 -4.11 27.00 27.59
N ARG A 95 -3.57 25.85 27.95
CA ARG A 95 -2.95 25.60 29.25
C ARG A 95 -1.48 25.31 29.07
N ARG A 96 -0.66 25.91 29.95
CA ARG A 96 0.77 25.62 30.02
C ARG A 96 1.00 24.19 30.51
N ASP A 97 1.92 23.49 29.87
CA ASP A 97 2.28 22.15 30.27
C ASP A 97 3.23 22.11 31.46
N ILE A 98 3.08 21.05 32.25
CA ILE A 98 3.93 20.71 33.37
C ILE A 98 4.60 19.36 33.11
N ASP A 99 5.81 19.21 33.59
CA ASP A 99 6.50 17.93 33.61
C ASP A 99 5.96 17.10 34.78
N THR A 100 5.37 15.94 34.48
CA THR A 100 4.88 15.06 35.54
C THR A 100 6.01 14.27 36.21
N GLU A 101 7.21 14.27 35.65
CA GLU A 101 8.40 13.72 36.28
C GLU A 101 9.10 14.82 37.09
N THR A 102 9.43 14.49 38.34
CA THR A 102 10.25 15.37 39.17
C THR A 102 11.69 15.37 38.69
N ASP A 103 12.37 16.51 38.76
CA ASP A 103 13.81 16.60 38.58
C ASP A 103 14.59 15.83 39.67
N GLU A 104 15.92 15.87 39.60
CA GLU A 104 16.81 15.27 40.60
C GLU A 104 16.60 15.81 42.03
N ASN A 105 15.94 16.96 42.17
CA ASN A 105 15.61 17.61 43.44
C ASN A 105 14.16 17.36 43.87
N GLY A 106 13.39 16.54 43.15
CA GLY A 106 11.99 16.27 43.47
C GLY A 106 11.02 17.37 43.01
N GLN A 107 11.46 18.33 42.18
CA GLN A 107 10.62 19.43 41.71
C GLN A 107 10.01 19.15 40.33
N VAL A 108 8.72 19.46 40.19
CA VAL A 108 8.03 19.48 38.89
C VAL A 108 8.56 20.65 38.07
N ARG A 109 9.09 20.38 36.88
CA ARG A 109 9.58 21.43 35.98
C ARG A 109 8.44 21.93 35.10
N ARG A 110 8.28 23.26 34.99
CA ARG A 110 7.39 23.85 34.00
C ARG A 110 7.94 23.61 32.60
N LEU A 111 7.10 23.11 31.70
CA LEU A 111 7.45 23.06 30.30
C LEU A 111 7.14 24.41 29.66
N HIS A 112 7.94 24.79 28.66
CA HIS A 112 7.67 25.94 27.80
C HIS A 112 6.82 25.52 26.59
N THR A 113 5.85 24.65 26.82
CA THR A 113 4.87 24.22 25.83
C THR A 113 3.46 24.53 26.32
N TRP A 114 2.57 24.73 25.35
CA TRP A 114 1.18 25.06 25.61
C TRP A 114 0.30 24.18 24.73
N HIS A 115 -0.75 23.61 25.30
CA HIS A 115 -1.72 22.82 24.56
C HIS A 115 -3.09 23.46 24.60
N ALA A 116 -3.81 23.34 23.48
CA ALA A 116 -5.20 23.76 23.39
C ALA A 116 -6.07 22.82 24.24
N ILE A 117 -7.00 23.39 25.00
CA ILE A 117 -7.99 22.63 25.78
C ILE A 117 -9.36 22.70 25.10
N SER A 118 -10.12 21.62 25.15
CA SER A 118 -11.48 21.59 24.58
C SER A 118 -12.49 22.35 25.43
N ALA A 119 -12.36 22.24 26.75
CA ALA A 119 -13.16 22.93 27.75
C ALA A 119 -12.44 22.89 29.10
N ILE A 120 -12.64 23.91 29.93
CA ILE A 120 -12.10 23.97 31.29
C ILE A 120 -12.58 22.77 32.12
N ALA A 121 -13.85 22.39 31.98
CA ALA A 121 -14.42 21.29 32.76
C ALA A 121 -13.77 19.94 32.44
N ASP A 122 -13.34 19.71 31.20
CA ASP A 122 -12.69 18.46 30.79
C ASP A 122 -11.23 18.45 31.26
N GLU A 123 -10.48 19.53 31.00
CA GLU A 123 -9.07 19.65 31.37
C GLU A 123 -8.86 19.49 32.88
N TYR A 124 -9.67 20.19 33.67
CA TYR A 124 -9.56 20.21 35.13
C TYR A 124 -10.43 19.14 35.83
N ARG A 125 -10.92 18.15 35.08
CA ARG A 125 -11.69 16.98 35.58
C ARG A 125 -12.86 17.36 36.48
N VAL A 126 -13.64 18.37 36.09
CA VAL A 126 -14.83 18.80 36.82
C VAL A 126 -15.95 17.75 36.69
N PRO A 127 -16.54 17.29 37.81
CA PRO A 127 -17.65 16.33 37.79
C PRO A 127 -18.83 16.82 36.98
N ARG A 128 -19.46 15.91 36.20
CA ARG A 128 -20.59 16.23 35.30
C ARG A 128 -21.71 17.00 35.99
N ALA A 129 -22.06 16.62 37.22
CA ALA A 129 -23.14 17.25 37.99
C ALA A 129 -22.85 18.72 38.36
N GLU A 130 -21.59 19.15 38.28
CA GLU A 130 -21.12 20.50 38.64
C GLU A 130 -20.65 21.31 37.42
N ARG A 131 -20.78 20.77 36.21
CA ARG A 131 -20.39 21.47 34.97
C ARG A 131 -21.34 22.63 34.69
N ASN A 132 -20.77 23.79 34.35
CA ASN A 132 -21.53 25.00 34.04
C ASN A 132 -20.76 25.85 33.01
N ASN A 133 -21.39 26.13 31.87
CA ASN A 133 -20.82 26.89 30.76
C ASN A 133 -20.43 28.34 31.14
N GLU A 134 -21.00 28.89 32.21
CA GLU A 134 -20.63 30.22 32.70
C GLU A 134 -19.18 30.32 33.17
N TRP A 135 -18.57 29.18 33.55
CA TRP A 135 -17.14 29.10 33.83
C TRP A 135 -16.30 29.26 32.57
N GLU A 136 -16.67 28.62 31.47
CA GLU A 136 -15.96 28.74 30.19
C GLU A 136 -15.92 30.21 29.73
N ASN A 137 -17.10 30.84 29.73
CA ASN A 137 -17.24 32.27 29.42
C ASN A 137 -16.44 33.16 30.38
N LEU A 138 -16.26 32.74 31.64
CA LEU A 138 -15.48 33.50 32.62
C LEU A 138 -14.02 33.47 32.22
N PHE A 139 -13.45 32.28 32.01
CA PHE A 139 -12.04 32.14 31.66
C PHE A 139 -11.70 32.81 30.32
N ILE A 140 -12.54 32.66 29.29
CA ILE A 140 -12.34 33.35 28.01
C ILE A 140 -12.27 34.88 28.21
N GLN A 141 -13.24 35.47 28.90
CA GLN A 141 -13.26 36.92 29.08
C GLN A 141 -12.13 37.46 29.96
N GLU A 142 -11.72 36.70 30.99
CA GLU A 142 -10.63 37.10 31.86
C GLU A 142 -9.27 36.93 31.18
N CYS A 143 -9.07 35.86 30.39
CA CYS A 143 -7.88 35.71 29.55
C CYS A 143 -7.77 36.81 28.48
N ARG A 144 -8.89 37.29 27.91
CA ARG A 144 -8.86 38.45 26.98
C ARG A 144 -8.25 39.71 27.60
N ARG A 145 -8.39 39.87 28.92
CA ARG A 145 -7.87 41.04 29.66
C ARG A 145 -6.39 40.92 30.00
N LEU A 146 -5.78 39.75 29.82
CA LEU A 146 -4.36 39.55 30.08
C LEU A 146 -3.51 40.31 29.08
N LYS A 147 -2.43 40.91 29.58
CA LYS A 147 -1.49 41.72 28.81
C LYS A 147 -0.03 41.38 29.13
N THR A 148 0.84 41.55 28.14
CA THR A 148 2.29 41.59 28.31
C THR A 148 2.70 42.81 29.15
N ARG A 149 3.98 42.87 29.55
CA ARG A 149 4.53 44.00 30.31
C ARG A 149 4.38 45.33 29.56
N ASP A 150 4.50 45.30 28.23
CA ASP A 150 4.39 46.47 27.37
C ASP A 150 2.94 46.80 26.97
N GLY A 151 1.96 46.09 27.55
CA GLY A 151 0.54 46.39 27.42
C GLY A 151 -0.16 45.77 26.20
N HIS A 152 0.55 44.96 25.41
CA HIS A 152 -0.02 44.16 24.33
C HIS A 152 -0.86 43.00 24.87
N PRO A 153 -1.86 42.48 24.12
CA PRO A 153 -2.62 41.30 24.55
C PRO A 153 -1.69 40.09 24.80
N TRP A 154 -1.89 39.38 25.91
CA TRP A 154 -1.16 38.15 26.20
C TRP A 154 -1.85 36.96 25.54
N ARG A 155 -1.26 36.41 24.48
CA ARG A 155 -1.85 35.33 23.67
C ARG A 155 -0.84 34.21 23.41
N VAL A 156 -1.35 33.01 23.17
CA VAL A 156 -0.52 31.89 22.70
C VAL A 156 -0.42 31.96 21.18
N VAL A 157 0.81 32.11 20.69
CA VAL A 157 1.12 32.12 19.27
C VAL A 157 1.18 30.68 18.75
N HIS A 158 0.44 30.40 17.68
CA HIS A 158 0.55 29.15 16.94
C HIS A 158 1.85 29.17 16.12
N GLY A 159 2.93 28.65 16.71
CA GLY A 159 4.26 28.74 16.14
C GLY A 159 5.31 27.99 16.96
N ILE A 160 6.55 28.12 16.52
CA ILE A 160 7.76 27.60 17.16
C ILE A 160 8.63 28.78 17.55
N ARG A 161 9.04 28.85 18.82
CA ARG A 161 10.02 29.81 19.31
C ARG A 161 11.31 29.10 19.73
N PHE A 162 12.43 29.73 19.43
CA PHE A 162 13.78 29.47 19.93
C PHE A 162 14.20 30.68 20.79
N ASP A 163 15.30 30.59 21.53
CA ASP A 163 15.71 31.69 22.42
C ASP A 163 16.00 33.01 21.68
N ASP A 164 16.45 32.94 20.42
CA ASP A 164 16.86 34.09 19.60
C ASP A 164 15.90 34.42 18.44
N ARG A 165 14.92 33.56 18.15
CA ARG A 165 14.02 33.73 17.00
C ARG A 165 12.71 32.96 17.12
N ALA A 166 11.74 33.28 16.28
CA ALA A 166 10.50 32.51 16.17
C ALA A 166 10.00 32.35 14.73
N TYR A 167 9.21 31.30 14.51
CA TYR A 167 8.54 30.99 13.26
C TYR A 167 7.06 30.77 13.52
N TRP A 168 6.20 31.43 12.76
CA TRP A 168 4.76 31.30 12.90
C TRP A 168 4.03 31.66 11.61
N ARG A 169 2.73 31.42 11.57
CA ARG A 169 1.87 31.89 10.48
C ARG A 169 0.88 32.95 10.94
N GLU A 170 0.91 34.07 10.23
CA GLU A 170 -0.07 35.14 10.36
C GLU A 170 -1.25 34.87 9.44
N ASP A 171 -2.46 34.89 10.00
CA ASP A 171 -3.70 35.03 9.24
C ASP A 171 -3.98 36.52 9.05
N ASP A 172 -4.15 36.98 7.82
CA ASP A 172 -4.47 38.38 7.54
C ASP A 172 -5.95 38.74 7.79
N GLY A 173 -6.74 37.79 8.28
CA GLY A 173 -8.19 37.91 8.50
C GLY A 173 -9.01 37.83 7.21
N LYS A 174 -8.37 37.69 6.05
CA LYS A 174 -9.01 37.53 4.73
C LYS A 174 -8.84 36.12 4.18
N GLY A 175 -8.29 35.22 4.99
CA GLY A 175 -8.02 33.83 4.63
C GLY A 175 -6.68 33.62 3.93
N HIS A 176 -5.79 34.62 3.92
CA HIS A 176 -4.41 34.46 3.49
C HIS A 176 -3.52 34.20 4.71
N GLN A 177 -2.61 33.25 4.55
CA GLN A 177 -1.75 32.74 5.62
C GLN A 177 -0.30 32.95 5.22
N HIS A 178 0.40 33.83 5.93
CA HIS A 178 1.77 34.24 5.62
C HIS A 178 2.73 33.62 6.64
N LEU A 179 3.86 33.09 6.16
CA LEU A 179 4.91 32.55 7.04
C LEU A 179 5.83 33.71 7.45
N HIS A 180 6.02 33.87 8.76
CA HIS A 180 6.89 34.89 9.33
C HIS A 180 8.04 34.27 10.12
N GLU A 181 9.20 34.90 10.02
CA GLU A 181 10.35 34.70 10.90
C GLU A 181 10.56 35.99 11.69
N ILE A 182 10.72 35.84 13.00
CA ILE A 182 11.04 36.94 13.91
C ILE A 182 12.48 36.76 14.35
N LEU A 183 13.32 37.74 14.04
CA LEU A 183 14.74 37.77 14.45
C LEU A 183 15.04 38.86 15.48
N ASP A 184 14.10 39.78 15.70
CA ASP A 184 14.25 40.85 16.68
C ASP A 184 13.79 40.33 18.06
N PRO A 185 14.69 40.20 19.05
CA PRO A 185 14.32 39.76 20.39
C PRO A 185 13.35 40.72 21.10
N ASP A 186 13.31 41.98 20.68
CA ASP A 186 12.44 43.01 21.25
C ASP A 186 11.04 43.03 20.59
N ASP A 187 10.78 42.17 19.58
CA ASP A 187 9.45 42.04 18.98
C ASP A 187 8.40 41.67 20.04
N PRO A 188 7.25 42.37 20.10
CA PRO A 188 6.20 42.08 21.09
C PRO A 188 5.72 40.62 21.11
N LEU A 189 5.76 39.92 19.97
CA LEU A 189 5.41 38.50 19.88
C LEU A 189 6.46 37.61 20.55
N MET A 190 7.74 37.99 20.55
CA MET A 190 8.78 37.24 21.28
C MET A 190 8.53 37.21 22.78
N GLN A 191 7.80 38.21 23.33
CA GLN A 191 7.38 38.24 24.72
C GLN A 191 6.15 37.36 25.01
N MET A 192 5.46 36.85 23.98
CA MET A 192 4.28 36.00 24.13
C MET A 192 4.66 34.51 24.22
N PRO A 193 3.82 33.67 24.85
CA PRO A 193 3.99 32.24 24.80
C PRO A 193 3.73 31.68 23.39
N PHE A 194 4.54 30.71 22.98
CA PHE A 194 4.32 29.90 21.79
C PHE A 194 3.87 28.50 22.20
N GLU A 195 3.12 27.81 21.34
CA GLU A 195 2.74 26.40 21.56
C GLU A 195 3.96 25.52 21.79
N LEU A 196 5.04 25.75 21.02
CA LEU A 196 6.34 25.16 21.23
C LEU A 196 7.39 26.26 21.40
N ASN A 197 7.96 26.38 22.59
CA ASN A 197 9.17 27.16 22.81
C ASN A 197 10.33 26.22 23.16
N LEU A 198 11.21 25.99 22.20
CA LEU A 198 12.43 25.20 22.39
C LEU A 198 13.43 26.06 23.18
N GLU A 199 13.85 25.57 24.34
CA GLU A 199 14.84 26.23 25.23
C GLU A 199 16.27 26.08 24.64
N HIS A 200 16.43 26.51 23.41
CA HIS A 200 17.69 26.46 22.68
C HIS A 200 17.69 27.59 21.65
N ALA A 201 18.79 28.33 21.57
CA ALA A 201 19.01 29.27 20.48
C ALA A 201 19.12 28.53 19.13
N TRP A 202 18.88 29.21 18.03
CA TRP A 202 19.08 28.61 16.71
C TRP A 202 20.54 28.15 16.51
N ASP A 203 20.70 26.95 15.95
CA ASP A 203 22.01 26.38 15.61
C ASP A 203 22.00 25.91 14.15
N ASP A 204 22.74 26.62 13.31
CA ASP A 204 22.83 26.30 11.88
C ASP A 204 23.45 24.92 11.62
N HIS A 205 24.41 24.49 12.45
CA HIS A 205 25.04 23.19 12.33
C HIS A 205 24.05 22.07 12.68
N LEU A 206 23.26 22.21 13.75
CA LEU A 206 22.23 21.23 14.10
C LEU A 206 21.14 21.14 13.02
N ALA A 207 20.73 22.26 12.45
CA ALA A 207 19.80 22.28 11.32
C ALA A 207 20.38 21.56 10.09
N ASP A 208 21.66 21.80 9.77
CA ASP A 208 22.34 21.12 8.67
C ASP A 208 22.50 19.62 8.90
N VAL A 209 22.84 19.21 10.13
CA VAL A 209 22.90 17.79 10.52
C VAL A 209 21.53 17.14 10.38
N GLY A 210 20.48 17.77 10.89
CA GLY A 210 19.10 17.28 10.76
C GLY A 210 18.68 17.09 9.30
N ALA A 211 19.00 18.06 8.43
CA ALA A 211 18.73 17.97 7.00
C ALA A 211 19.52 16.84 6.30
N ARG A 212 20.79 16.64 6.66
CA ARG A 212 21.62 15.54 6.13
C ARG A 212 21.11 14.17 6.58
N ILE A 213 20.67 14.04 7.83
CA ILE A 213 20.08 12.79 8.32
C ILE A 213 18.78 12.49 7.58
N ILE A 214 17.92 13.49 7.34
CA ILE A 214 16.70 13.30 6.54
C ILE A 214 17.04 12.83 5.12
N ASP A 215 18.04 13.46 4.48
CA ASP A 215 18.53 13.05 3.16
C ASP A 215 18.95 11.56 3.13
N ASP A 216 19.75 11.12 4.12
CA ASP A 216 20.18 9.72 4.24
C ASP A 216 19.04 8.73 4.56
N LEU A 217 18.02 9.16 5.31
CA LEU A 217 16.86 8.33 5.65
C LEU A 217 15.94 8.06 4.46
N THR A 218 15.89 8.97 3.49
CA THR A 218 14.95 8.91 2.37
C THR A 218 15.55 8.27 1.12
N ALA A 219 14.72 7.61 0.32
CA ALA A 219 15.17 6.90 -0.88
C ALA A 219 15.38 7.83 -2.10
N ASP A 220 14.69 8.97 -2.13
CA ASP A 220 14.69 9.89 -3.27
C ASP A 220 14.43 11.35 -2.86
N ALA A 221 14.66 12.29 -3.78
CA ALA A 221 14.55 13.72 -3.53
C ALA A 221 13.12 14.21 -3.23
N ASN A 222 12.08 13.56 -3.77
CA ASN A 222 10.69 13.90 -3.48
C ASN A 222 10.32 13.41 -2.07
N SER A 223 10.77 12.23 -1.69
CA SER A 223 10.67 11.68 -0.34
C SER A 223 11.38 12.58 0.67
N ARG A 224 12.59 13.04 0.35
CA ARG A 224 13.31 14.06 1.14
C ARG A 224 12.50 15.34 1.30
N HIS A 225 11.94 15.87 0.20
CA HIS A 225 11.12 17.09 0.25
C HIS A 225 9.95 16.92 1.22
N ASN A 226 9.19 15.83 1.08
CA ASN A 226 8.05 15.55 1.94
C ASN A 226 8.48 15.36 3.41
N MET A 227 9.58 14.65 3.64
CA MET A 227 10.11 14.43 4.99
C MET A 227 10.61 15.74 5.65
N MET A 228 11.20 16.66 4.89
CA MET A 228 11.64 17.97 5.40
C MET A 228 10.46 18.87 5.82
N LEU A 229 9.27 18.70 5.25
CA LEU A 229 8.07 19.44 5.68
C LEU A 229 7.54 18.96 7.03
N LEU A 230 7.71 17.66 7.35
CA LEU A 230 7.04 16.99 8.48
C LEU A 230 7.32 17.62 9.85
N PRO A 231 8.56 17.85 10.31
CA PRO A 231 8.83 18.23 11.71
C PRO A 231 8.11 19.51 12.16
N ALA A 232 8.15 20.58 11.37
CA ALA A 232 7.54 21.87 11.71
C ALA A 232 6.12 22.03 11.13
N SER A 233 5.61 21.02 10.42
CA SER A 233 4.29 21.06 9.79
C SER A 233 3.13 21.37 10.75
N PRO A 234 3.11 20.98 12.05
CA PRO A 234 1.98 21.33 12.91
C PRO A 234 1.78 22.83 13.08
N PHE A 235 2.80 23.64 12.81
CA PHE A 235 2.79 25.09 13.02
C PHE A 235 2.86 25.86 11.71
N LEU A 236 3.62 25.35 10.74
CA LEU A 236 4.01 26.11 9.54
C LEU A 236 3.25 25.70 8.28
N GLN A 237 2.27 24.79 8.37
CA GLN A 237 1.33 24.55 7.29
C GLN A 237 0.36 25.74 7.13
N PRO A 238 0.01 26.18 5.90
CA PRO A 238 -0.97 27.25 5.70
C PRO A 238 -2.34 26.95 6.30
N TYR A 239 -2.73 25.68 6.26
CA TYR A 239 -3.92 25.14 6.92
C TYR A 239 -3.65 23.67 7.21
N LYS A 240 -4.34 23.10 8.19
CA LYS A 240 -4.18 21.69 8.53
C LYS A 240 -4.74 20.81 7.40
N HIS A 241 -3.87 20.08 6.70
CA HIS A 241 -4.31 19.17 5.63
C HIS A 241 -3.37 18.01 5.34
N LEU A 242 -2.09 18.10 5.73
CA LEU A 242 -1.11 17.05 5.46
C LEU A 242 -1.16 15.93 6.51
N THR A 243 -1.13 14.70 6.00
CA THR A 243 -0.85 13.45 6.69
C THR A 243 0.36 12.83 6.01
N PHE A 244 1.37 12.47 6.80
CA PHE A 244 2.61 11.89 6.29
C PHE A 244 2.56 10.37 6.37
N VAL A 245 2.99 9.70 5.30
CA VAL A 245 3.03 8.23 5.23
C VAL A 245 4.44 7.80 4.89
N LEU A 246 5.14 7.19 5.84
CA LEU A 246 6.49 6.69 5.70
C LEU A 246 6.44 5.20 5.37
N ALA A 247 6.81 4.85 4.13
CA ALA A 247 6.82 3.49 3.63
C ALA A 247 8.24 2.96 3.45
N GLY A 248 8.47 1.70 3.82
CA GLY A 248 9.74 0.98 3.61
C GLY A 248 9.90 -0.17 4.59
N ASP A 249 11.01 -0.89 4.55
CA ASP A 249 11.26 -2.09 5.36
C ASP A 249 11.39 -1.85 6.86
N GLY A 250 11.25 -2.92 7.62
CA GLY A 250 11.62 -2.92 9.03
C GLY A 250 13.11 -2.55 9.18
N GLY A 251 13.44 -1.73 10.17
CA GLY A 251 14.83 -1.36 10.47
C GLY A 251 15.39 -0.16 9.70
N ASN A 252 14.61 0.48 8.84
CA ASN A 252 15.02 1.65 8.05
C ASN A 252 15.01 3.01 8.80
N GLY A 253 14.78 3.02 10.12
CA GLY A 253 14.86 4.22 10.95
C GLY A 253 13.55 4.97 11.19
N LYS A 254 12.41 4.53 10.65
CA LYS A 254 11.07 5.13 10.91
C LYS A 254 10.79 5.34 12.40
N GLY A 255 10.88 4.26 13.19
CA GLY A 255 10.65 4.31 14.64
C GLY A 255 11.70 5.13 15.40
N LEU A 256 12.96 5.17 14.93
CA LEU A 256 13.98 6.02 15.54
C LEU A 256 13.68 7.51 15.30
N PHE A 257 13.24 7.88 14.11
CA PHE A 257 12.82 9.24 13.82
C PHE A 257 11.62 9.65 14.70
N PHE A 258 10.60 8.80 14.83
CA PHE A 258 9.47 9.07 15.74
C PHE A 258 9.91 9.19 17.21
N SER A 259 10.88 8.37 17.64
CA SER A 259 11.44 8.43 19.00
C SER A 259 12.12 9.75 19.33
N ALA A 260 12.60 10.50 18.32
CA ALA A 260 13.14 11.84 18.50
C ALA A 260 12.11 12.80 19.10
N PHE A 261 10.84 12.62 18.75
CA PHE A 261 9.73 13.42 19.27
C PHE A 261 9.14 12.82 20.55
N THR A 262 9.10 11.48 20.67
CA THR A 262 8.32 10.80 21.74
C THR A 262 9.12 10.35 22.96
N LYS A 263 10.46 10.28 22.91
CA LYS A 263 11.28 9.74 24.01
C LYS A 263 12.38 10.65 24.52
N HIS A 264 13.05 11.38 23.63
CA HIS A 264 14.32 12.03 23.96
C HIS A 264 14.22 13.54 24.21
N ASN A 265 13.03 14.13 24.02
CA ASN A 265 12.78 15.53 24.32
C ASN A 265 11.40 15.69 24.98
N ARG A 266 11.39 16.17 26.23
CA ARG A 266 10.16 16.27 27.04
C ARG A 266 9.12 17.24 26.46
N GLN A 267 9.57 18.34 25.84
CA GLN A 267 8.69 19.35 25.23
C GLN A 267 7.93 18.76 24.04
N THR A 268 8.63 18.09 23.12
CA THR A 268 7.99 17.44 21.98
C THR A 268 7.20 16.19 22.40
N GLN A 269 7.67 15.45 23.40
CA GLN A 269 6.99 14.27 23.93
C GLN A 269 5.62 14.64 24.48
N ARG A 270 5.53 15.74 25.24
CA ARG A 270 4.26 16.23 25.81
C ARG A 270 3.22 16.56 24.75
N LEU A 271 3.67 17.06 23.60
CA LEU A 271 2.85 17.42 22.44
C LEU A 271 2.68 16.28 21.42
N SER A 272 3.30 15.13 21.67
CA SER A 272 3.21 13.94 20.80
C SER A 272 2.27 12.88 21.40
N ALA A 273 1.70 12.05 20.55
CA ALA A 273 0.99 10.83 20.93
C ALA A 273 1.31 9.67 19.99
N THR A 274 1.34 8.47 20.54
CA THR A 274 1.35 7.23 19.76
C THR A 274 -0.09 6.76 19.56
N ILE A 275 -0.47 6.58 18.30
CA ILE A 275 -1.81 6.19 17.89
C ILE A 275 -1.80 4.89 17.09
N ASP A 276 -2.97 4.26 17.02
CA ASP A 276 -3.27 3.15 16.12
C ASP A 276 -4.29 3.66 15.09
N THR A 277 -3.86 3.80 13.84
CA THR A 277 -4.68 4.38 12.77
C THR A 277 -5.91 3.52 12.51
N GLU A 278 -5.79 2.18 12.59
CA GLU A 278 -6.90 1.24 12.36
C GLU A 278 -8.00 1.43 13.42
N LYS A 279 -7.62 1.62 14.68
CA LYS A 279 -8.56 1.98 15.76
C LYS A 279 -9.17 3.35 15.57
N LEU A 280 -8.37 4.32 15.14
CA LEU A 280 -8.81 5.71 14.95
C LEU A 280 -9.84 5.85 13.83
N VAL A 281 -9.68 5.12 12.74
CA VAL A 281 -10.60 5.11 11.59
C VAL A 281 -11.69 4.04 11.70
N GLY A 282 -11.64 3.15 12.69
CA GLY A 282 -12.69 2.20 13.03
C GLY A 282 -12.71 0.95 12.14
N GLY A 283 -11.64 0.13 12.21
CA GLY A 283 -11.56 -1.19 11.57
C GLY A 283 -12.62 -2.19 12.06
N GLY A 284 -13.14 -3.00 11.13
CA GLY A 284 -14.33 -3.85 11.34
C GLY A 284 -14.22 -5.00 12.35
N ARG A 285 -13.03 -5.24 12.94
CA ARG A 285 -12.77 -6.32 13.92
C ARG A 285 -12.49 -5.82 15.35
N LEU A 286 -12.58 -4.52 15.61
CA LEU A 286 -12.16 -3.93 16.88
C LEU A 286 -13.32 -3.77 17.87
N SER A 287 -13.01 -3.82 19.17
CA SER A 287 -14.02 -3.56 20.20
C SER A 287 -14.46 -2.09 20.18
N GLY A 288 -15.77 -1.83 20.36
CA GLY A 288 -16.30 -0.46 20.38
C GLY A 288 -15.62 0.45 21.42
N THR A 289 -15.20 -0.11 22.55
CA THR A 289 -14.45 0.61 23.59
C THR A 289 -13.09 1.10 23.14
N SER A 290 -12.38 0.36 22.28
CA SER A 290 -11.05 0.75 21.80
C SER A 290 -11.15 1.87 20.76
N VAL A 291 -12.15 1.79 19.89
CA VAL A 291 -12.44 2.80 18.86
C VAL A 291 -12.89 4.13 19.49
N GLU A 292 -13.62 4.09 20.60
CA GLU A 292 -14.03 5.30 21.31
C GLU A 292 -12.87 6.00 22.04
N GLN A 293 -11.82 5.27 22.46
CA GLN A 293 -10.71 5.83 23.24
C GLN A 293 -9.58 6.38 22.38
N GLU A 294 -9.32 5.79 21.22
CA GLU A 294 -8.19 6.17 20.37
C GLU A 294 -8.19 7.66 19.99
N PRO A 295 -9.33 8.28 19.60
CA PRO A 295 -9.41 9.70 19.33
C PRO A 295 -8.95 10.57 20.51
N VAL A 296 -9.23 10.17 21.75
CA VAL A 296 -8.91 10.99 22.95
C VAL A 296 -7.41 11.27 23.06
N LYS A 297 -6.56 10.39 22.54
CA LYS A 297 -5.10 10.58 22.55
C LYS A 297 -4.66 11.82 21.78
N LEU A 298 -5.48 12.35 20.87
CA LEU A 298 -5.18 13.53 20.05
C LEU A 298 -5.48 14.87 20.74
N VAL A 299 -6.16 14.85 21.90
CA VAL A 299 -6.50 16.09 22.63
C VAL A 299 -5.22 16.79 23.07
N GLY A 300 -5.06 18.05 22.66
CA GLY A 300 -3.90 18.87 22.99
C GLY A 300 -2.58 18.40 22.36
N LYS A 301 -2.62 17.55 21.33
CA LYS A 301 -1.42 17.04 20.64
C LYS A 301 -1.20 17.71 19.28
N LEU A 302 0.07 17.79 18.89
CA LEU A 302 0.55 18.37 17.63
C LEU A 302 1.19 17.34 16.70
N TRP A 303 1.76 16.27 17.24
CA TRP A 303 2.20 15.12 16.46
C TRP A 303 1.48 13.85 16.91
N ALA A 304 1.03 13.05 15.95
CA ALA A 304 0.48 11.74 16.21
C ALA A 304 1.15 10.70 15.33
N PHE A 305 1.81 9.74 15.95
CA PHE A 305 2.62 8.72 15.29
C PHE A 305 1.95 7.36 15.37
N ASP A 306 1.74 6.74 14.22
CA ASP A 306 1.47 5.30 14.12
C ASP A 306 2.76 4.63 13.64
N GLU A 307 3.40 3.85 14.50
CA GLU A 307 4.73 3.29 14.20
C GLU A 307 4.64 1.99 13.37
N ASP A 308 3.47 1.37 13.29
CA ASP A 308 3.27 0.07 12.63
C ASP A 308 1.83 -0.08 12.12
N ALA A 309 1.49 0.73 11.11
CA ALA A 309 0.17 0.69 10.51
C ALA A 309 0.02 -0.47 9.53
N SER A 310 -1.09 -1.19 9.65
CA SER A 310 -1.61 -2.08 8.62
C SER A 310 -2.10 -1.27 7.41
N GLY A 311 -2.12 -1.88 6.22
CA GLY A 311 -2.67 -1.22 5.02
C GLY A 311 -4.12 -0.80 5.25
N LEU A 312 -4.48 0.42 4.86
CA LEU A 312 -5.83 0.95 5.03
C LEU A 312 -6.72 0.66 3.81
N ASP A 313 -8.01 0.43 4.04
CA ASP A 313 -9.01 0.34 2.98
C ASP A 313 -9.56 1.73 2.54
N THR A 314 -10.39 1.75 1.50
CA THR A 314 -10.99 2.97 0.96
C THR A 314 -11.86 3.74 1.97
N HIS A 315 -12.66 3.05 2.79
CA HIS A 315 -13.54 3.67 3.76
C HIS A 315 -12.75 4.26 4.94
N GLN A 316 -11.70 3.56 5.37
CA GLN A 316 -10.74 4.02 6.37
C GLN A 316 -10.01 5.28 5.90
N THR A 317 -9.66 5.33 4.60
CA THR A 317 -9.02 6.48 3.98
C THR A 317 -9.91 7.74 4.02
N ASP A 318 -11.22 7.62 3.80
CA ASP A 318 -12.14 8.77 3.88
C ASP A 318 -12.29 9.35 5.29
N ARG A 319 -12.24 8.50 6.32
CA ARG A 319 -12.19 8.97 7.72
C ARG A 319 -10.86 9.65 8.02
N LEU A 320 -9.75 9.11 7.51
CA LEU A 320 -8.43 9.72 7.64
C LEU A 320 -8.36 11.10 6.95
N LYS A 321 -9.04 11.27 5.81
CA LYS A 321 -9.17 12.58 5.14
C LYS A 321 -9.82 13.64 6.04
N ARG A 322 -10.82 13.28 6.86
CA ARG A 322 -11.49 14.20 7.81
C ARG A 322 -10.60 14.55 9.00
N LEU A 323 -9.84 13.58 9.51
CA LEU A 323 -8.84 13.81 10.56
C LEU A 323 -7.70 14.71 10.07
N SER A 324 -7.30 14.56 8.81
CA SER A 324 -6.26 15.38 8.18
C SER A 324 -6.66 16.86 8.14
N THR A 325 -7.94 17.18 7.88
CA THR A 325 -8.46 18.56 7.83
C THR A 325 -8.78 19.19 9.17
N GLY A 326 -8.71 18.43 10.28
CA GLY A 326 -9.01 18.96 11.61
C GLY A 326 -10.50 19.05 11.91
N ASP A 327 -11.35 18.30 11.18
CA ASP A 327 -12.78 18.23 11.44
C ASP A 327 -13.05 17.75 12.87
N THR A 328 -14.13 18.22 13.48
CA THR A 328 -14.51 17.81 14.84
C THR A 328 -14.69 16.29 14.91
N ILE A 329 -14.00 15.68 15.88
CA ILE A 329 -14.14 14.27 16.22
C ILE A 329 -14.62 14.12 17.65
N SER A 330 -15.19 12.95 17.95
CA SER A 330 -15.65 12.61 19.27
C SER A 330 -14.92 11.38 19.78
N GLY A 331 -14.55 11.40 21.06
CA GLY A 331 -13.93 10.27 21.75
C GLY A 331 -14.49 10.15 23.17
N ARG A 332 -14.20 9.04 23.84
CA ARG A 332 -14.70 8.77 25.19
C ARG A 332 -13.64 8.07 26.03
N VAL A 333 -13.32 8.64 27.19
CA VAL A 333 -12.54 7.96 28.22
C VAL A 333 -13.45 7.02 28.99
N LEU A 334 -12.98 5.83 29.35
CA LEU A 334 -13.71 4.92 30.23
C LEU A 334 -14.17 5.63 31.51
N GLY A 335 -15.46 5.53 31.81
CA GLY A 335 -16.07 6.19 32.98
C GLY A 335 -16.28 7.70 32.84
N SER A 336 -15.97 8.29 31.68
CA SER A 336 -16.20 9.71 31.39
C SER A 336 -17.22 9.92 30.26
N ASP A 337 -17.64 11.17 30.10
CA ASP A 337 -18.51 11.59 29.00
C ASP A 337 -17.78 11.58 27.66
N VAL A 338 -18.56 11.62 26.59
CA VAL A 338 -18.04 11.83 25.23
C VAL A 338 -17.51 13.26 25.15
N ILE A 339 -16.24 13.40 24.79
CA ILE A 339 -15.62 14.68 24.48
C ILE A 339 -15.63 14.89 22.98
N SER A 340 -15.89 16.11 22.53
CA SER A 340 -15.81 16.50 21.12
C SER A 340 -14.82 17.64 20.97
N PHE A 341 -13.91 17.54 20.01
CA PHE A 341 -12.83 18.50 19.82
C PHE A 341 -12.33 18.48 18.38
N ASN A 342 -11.62 19.54 17.98
CA ASN A 342 -10.95 19.64 16.70
C ASN A 342 -9.49 19.18 16.84
N PRO A 343 -9.07 18.09 16.19
CA PRO A 343 -7.70 17.59 16.31
C PRO A 343 -6.73 18.56 15.61
N ARG A 344 -5.69 18.99 16.33
CA ARG A 344 -4.61 19.83 15.79
C ARG A 344 -3.43 19.01 15.27
N ALA A 345 -3.30 17.76 15.73
CA ALA A 345 -2.16 16.91 15.43
C ALA A 345 -1.99 16.62 13.93
N VAL A 346 -0.75 16.71 13.46
CA VAL A 346 -0.31 16.15 12.18
C VAL A 346 -0.15 14.64 12.36
N LEU A 347 -0.77 13.88 11.46
CA LEU A 347 -0.70 12.43 11.47
C LEU A 347 0.53 11.97 10.69
N CYS A 348 1.29 11.06 11.29
CA CYS A 348 2.48 10.45 10.72
C CYS A 348 2.36 8.93 10.84
N ILE A 349 2.23 8.26 9.72
CA ILE A 349 1.92 6.83 9.64
C ILE A 349 3.14 6.12 9.06
N ALA A 350 3.77 5.23 9.82
CA ALA A 350 4.78 4.33 9.33
C ALA A 350 4.15 2.99 8.94
N THR A 351 4.50 2.47 7.77
CA THR A 351 4.03 1.17 7.32
C THR A 351 5.10 0.42 6.56
N ASN A 352 5.06 -0.92 6.66
CA ASN A 352 5.89 -1.82 5.88
C ASN A 352 5.14 -2.37 4.65
N LEU A 353 3.81 -2.19 4.59
CA LEU A 353 2.94 -2.69 3.53
C LEU A 353 2.77 -1.64 2.43
N ASP A 354 2.41 -2.11 1.24
CA ASP A 354 1.94 -1.22 0.16
C ASP A 354 0.61 -0.59 0.63
N PHE A 355 0.69 0.62 1.17
CA PHE A 355 -0.48 1.38 1.57
C PHE A 355 -1.36 1.59 0.32
N VAL A 356 -2.63 1.16 0.38
CA VAL A 356 -3.54 1.19 -0.77
C VAL A 356 -3.83 2.64 -1.14
N THR A 357 -3.33 3.07 -2.31
CA THR A 357 -3.51 4.45 -2.78
C THR A 357 -4.43 4.47 -4.00
N ASN A 358 -5.74 4.50 -3.75
CA ASN A 358 -6.62 5.08 -4.76
C ASN A 358 -6.37 6.61 -4.80
N MET A 359 -5.30 7.05 -5.49
CA MET A 359 -4.79 8.43 -5.53
C MET A 359 -5.76 9.39 -6.25
N ASP A 360 -6.91 9.68 -5.64
CA ASP A 360 -7.77 10.75 -6.12
C ASP A 360 -7.13 12.13 -5.88
N ALA A 361 -7.63 13.17 -6.55
CA ALA A 361 -7.12 14.53 -6.41
C ALA A 361 -7.26 15.09 -4.97
N SER A 362 -8.14 14.50 -4.14
CA SER A 362 -8.30 14.87 -2.73
C SER A 362 -7.16 14.26 -1.88
N MET A 363 -6.77 13.01 -2.15
CA MET A 363 -5.65 12.34 -1.50
C MET A 363 -4.32 12.99 -1.85
N LYS A 364 -4.07 13.31 -3.13
CA LYS A 364 -2.84 13.99 -3.56
C LYS A 364 -2.60 15.32 -2.82
N ARG A 365 -3.67 16.00 -2.41
CA ARG A 365 -3.57 17.25 -1.64
C ARG A 365 -3.33 17.04 -0.15
N ARG A 366 -3.65 15.86 0.40
CA ARG A 366 -3.67 15.60 1.86
C ARG A 366 -2.61 14.61 2.32
N PHE A 367 -2.06 13.79 1.43
CA PHE A 367 -1.10 12.76 1.80
C PHE A 367 0.28 13.07 1.23
N ALA A 368 1.25 13.20 2.13
CA ALA A 368 2.65 13.32 1.81
C ALA A 368 3.33 11.97 2.00
N PHE A 369 3.49 11.23 0.90
CA PHE A 369 4.15 9.94 0.90
C PHE A 369 5.67 10.10 0.95
N ILE A 370 6.35 9.25 1.73
CA ILE A 370 7.79 9.27 1.92
C ILE A 370 8.28 7.83 1.77
N ARG A 371 9.12 7.57 0.75
CA ARG A 371 9.85 6.31 0.63
C ARG A 371 11.12 6.41 1.45
N MET A 372 11.21 5.56 2.45
CA MET A 372 12.40 5.40 3.28
C MET A 372 13.40 4.49 2.55
N LYS A 373 14.70 4.71 2.79
CA LYS A 373 15.77 3.90 2.21
C LYS A 373 15.80 2.51 2.87
N ASP A 374 15.67 1.46 2.08
CA ASP A 374 15.58 0.07 2.55
C ASP A 374 16.95 -0.61 2.70
N ASN A 375 16.95 -1.89 3.11
CA ASN A 375 18.14 -2.75 3.23
C ASN A 375 19.24 -2.17 4.13
N ARG A 376 18.85 -1.43 5.16
CA ARG A 376 19.78 -0.85 6.14
C ARG A 376 20.06 -1.85 7.26
N SER A 377 21.34 -2.07 7.55
CA SER A 377 21.75 -2.78 8.76
C SER A 377 21.53 -1.89 9.98
N ALA A 378 20.98 -2.46 11.05
CA ALA A 378 20.82 -1.76 12.33
C ALA A 378 22.17 -1.23 12.87
N ASP A 379 23.27 -1.91 12.56
CA ASP A 379 24.62 -1.56 13.01
C ASP A 379 25.43 -0.78 11.98
N SER A 380 24.79 -0.34 10.88
CA SER A 380 25.44 0.57 9.93
C SER A 380 25.88 1.88 10.63
N PRO A 381 27.05 2.46 10.27
CA PRO A 381 27.55 3.70 10.88
C PRO A 381 26.52 4.82 10.89
N GLU A 382 25.72 4.94 9.82
CA GLU A 382 24.68 5.94 9.65
C GLU A 382 23.52 5.71 10.63
N MET A 383 23.12 4.47 10.88
CA MET A 383 22.07 4.14 11.87
C MET A 383 22.54 4.31 13.31
N VAL A 384 23.82 4.03 13.60
CA VAL A 384 24.44 4.33 14.89
C VAL A 384 24.49 5.84 15.11
N TYR A 385 24.87 6.60 14.07
CA TYR A 385 24.89 8.05 14.10
C TYR A 385 23.49 8.63 14.35
N LEU A 386 22.47 8.17 13.62
CA LEU A 386 21.07 8.54 13.83
C LEU A 386 20.63 8.27 15.28
N ARG A 387 20.88 7.07 15.81
CA ARG A 387 20.54 6.73 17.21
C ARG A 387 21.20 7.67 18.20
N THR A 388 22.48 7.96 18.00
CA THR A 388 23.25 8.85 18.88
C THR A 388 22.72 10.27 18.79
N PHE A 389 22.46 10.78 17.59
CA PHE A 389 21.88 12.10 17.37
C PHE A 389 20.51 12.24 18.02
N VAL A 390 19.62 11.26 17.81
CA VAL A 390 18.29 11.24 18.42
C VAL A 390 18.36 11.17 19.95
N ALA A 391 19.25 10.35 20.51
CA ALA A 391 19.40 10.22 21.95
C ALA A 391 19.98 11.46 22.63
N THR A 392 20.75 12.29 21.90
CA THR A 392 21.46 13.45 22.45
C THR A 392 20.73 14.77 22.19
N VAL A 393 20.16 14.95 21.00
CA VAL A 393 19.54 16.20 20.53
C VAL A 393 18.01 16.09 20.45
N GLY A 394 17.47 14.87 20.37
CA GLY A 394 16.05 14.66 20.17
C GLY A 394 15.57 15.23 18.83
N ALA A 395 14.43 15.93 18.83
CA ALA A 395 13.81 16.47 17.62
C ALA A 395 14.36 17.85 17.16
N TRP A 396 15.20 18.53 17.95
CA TRP A 396 15.56 19.92 17.69
C TRP A 396 16.15 20.17 16.31
N GLY A 397 17.18 19.41 15.91
CA GLY A 397 17.80 19.59 14.59
C GLY A 397 16.84 19.32 13.43
N PHE A 398 15.90 18.37 13.57
CA PHE A 398 14.86 18.13 12.56
C PHE A 398 13.86 19.28 12.47
N ILE A 399 13.46 19.85 13.61
CA ILE A 399 12.57 21.01 13.67
C ILE A 399 13.25 22.23 13.03
N MET A 400 14.50 22.53 13.39
CA MET A 400 15.27 23.63 12.79
C MET A 400 15.43 23.45 11.27
N ALA A 401 15.83 22.25 10.83
CA ALA A 401 15.93 21.93 9.41
C ALA A 401 14.60 22.17 8.67
N SER A 402 13.49 21.76 9.29
CA SER A 402 12.15 21.94 8.74
C SER A 402 11.73 23.40 8.70
N CYS A 403 11.96 24.20 9.76
CA CYS A 403 11.68 25.65 9.77
C CYS A 403 12.37 26.35 8.60
N ARG A 404 13.68 26.13 8.43
CA ARG A 404 14.45 26.68 7.30
C ARG A 404 13.88 26.22 5.95
N TYR A 405 13.46 24.96 5.86
CA TYR A 405 12.89 24.41 4.64
C TYR A 405 11.53 25.03 4.28
N TRP A 406 10.68 25.29 5.28
CA TRP A 406 9.39 25.96 5.11
C TRP A 406 9.52 27.39 4.61
N GLN A 407 10.57 28.12 5.00
CA GLN A 407 10.85 29.46 4.45
C GLN A 407 11.13 29.42 2.94
N GLN A 408 11.79 28.36 2.47
CA GLN A 408 12.08 28.15 1.05
C GLN A 408 10.85 27.61 0.29
N HIS A 409 9.95 26.91 0.99
CA HIS A 409 8.77 26.25 0.42
C HIS A 409 7.48 26.63 1.16
N PRO A 410 7.11 27.93 1.21
CA PRO A 410 6.02 28.41 2.07
C PRO A 410 4.64 27.89 1.66
N ALA A 411 4.49 27.34 0.45
CA ALA A 411 3.24 26.71 0.02
C ALA A 411 3.01 25.32 0.65
N GLY A 412 4.06 24.65 1.13
CA GLY A 412 3.92 23.35 1.81
C GLY A 412 3.33 22.23 0.96
N LYS A 413 3.44 22.30 -0.37
CA LYS A 413 2.83 21.31 -1.26
C LYS A 413 3.68 20.05 -1.29
N ALA A 414 3.10 18.94 -0.82
CA ALA A 414 3.72 17.64 -0.94
C ALA A 414 3.96 17.27 -2.42
N LEU A 415 5.09 16.61 -2.68
CA LEU A 415 5.43 16.06 -3.98
C LEU A 415 4.96 14.61 -4.09
N THR A 416 4.69 14.19 -5.31
CA THR A 416 4.29 12.81 -5.60
C THR A 416 5.48 11.87 -5.40
N VAL A 417 5.29 10.85 -4.56
CA VAL A 417 6.27 9.81 -4.24
C VAL A 417 5.63 8.45 -4.46
N GLN A 418 6.37 7.54 -5.09
CA GLN A 418 5.93 6.17 -5.27
C GLN A 418 6.36 5.31 -4.07
N ILE A 419 5.38 4.66 -3.44
CA ILE A 419 5.61 3.81 -2.26
C ILE A 419 5.58 2.31 -2.58
N GLY A 420 4.95 1.95 -3.70
CA GLY A 420 4.77 0.56 -4.10
C GLY A 420 6.09 -0.09 -4.51
N ARG A 421 6.29 -1.32 -4.07
CA ARG A 421 7.51 -2.09 -4.31
C ARG A 421 7.43 -2.90 -5.60
N PRO A 422 8.42 -2.82 -6.50
CA PRO A 422 8.49 -3.70 -7.66
C PRO A 422 8.54 -5.18 -7.31
N GLU A 423 9.15 -5.52 -6.18
CA GLU A 423 9.29 -6.91 -5.72
C GLU A 423 7.95 -7.52 -5.26
N ASN A 424 6.96 -6.67 -4.94
CA ASN A 424 5.61 -7.05 -4.51
C ASN A 424 4.61 -7.11 -5.68
N LEU A 425 5.08 -7.22 -6.93
CA LEU A 425 4.19 -7.51 -8.04
C LEU A 425 3.58 -8.90 -7.86
N SER A 426 2.25 -8.98 -7.88
CA SER A 426 1.55 -10.26 -8.05
C SER A 426 1.80 -10.82 -9.45
N GLU A 427 1.60 -12.12 -9.66
CA GLU A 427 1.78 -12.76 -10.99
C GLU A 427 0.97 -12.07 -12.09
N ALA A 428 -0.26 -11.64 -11.77
CA ALA A 428 -1.12 -10.90 -12.69
C ALA A 428 -0.55 -9.52 -13.05
N GLU A 429 0.03 -8.82 -12.07
CA GLU A 429 0.66 -7.51 -12.27
C GLU A 429 1.98 -7.63 -13.01
N GLU A 430 2.81 -8.61 -12.65
CA GLU A 430 4.08 -8.89 -13.30
C GLU A 430 3.88 -9.20 -14.79
N TRP A 431 2.89 -10.03 -15.12
CA TRP A 431 2.50 -10.31 -16.50
C TRP A 431 2.07 -9.04 -17.26
N ILE A 432 1.26 -8.17 -16.63
CA ILE A 432 0.85 -6.90 -17.25
C ILE A 432 2.07 -6.00 -17.50
N VAL A 433 2.99 -5.90 -16.53
CA VAL A 433 4.21 -5.10 -16.66
C VAL A 433 5.10 -5.68 -17.77
N ALA A 434 5.26 -7.01 -17.87
CA ALA A 434 6.02 -7.67 -18.92
C ALA A 434 5.45 -7.36 -20.31
N GLU A 435 4.14 -7.55 -20.52
CA GLU A 435 3.47 -7.21 -21.79
C GLU A 435 3.62 -5.73 -22.15
N LEU A 436 3.55 -4.83 -21.16
CA LEU A 436 3.76 -3.41 -21.36
C LEU A 436 5.22 -3.08 -21.74
N VAL A 437 6.19 -3.76 -21.14
CA VAL A 437 7.61 -3.61 -21.44
C VAL A 437 7.92 -4.10 -22.86
N GLU A 438 7.41 -5.27 -23.24
CA GLU A 438 7.71 -5.92 -24.53
C GLU A 438 6.91 -5.32 -25.69
N ARG A 439 5.62 -5.04 -25.48
CA ARG A 439 4.67 -4.70 -26.56
C ARG A 439 4.10 -3.28 -26.47
N GLY A 440 4.29 -2.60 -25.34
CA GLY A 440 3.77 -1.26 -25.07
C GLY A 440 2.28 -1.21 -24.68
N PHE A 441 1.61 -2.35 -24.60
CA PHE A 441 0.22 -2.49 -24.13
C PHE A 441 -0.02 -3.91 -23.60
N ALA A 442 -0.94 -4.06 -22.65
CA ALA A 442 -1.37 -5.37 -22.15
C ALA A 442 -2.86 -5.60 -22.45
N ASP A 443 -3.19 -6.70 -23.11
CA ASP A 443 -4.59 -7.14 -23.25
C ASP A 443 -4.99 -7.93 -22.01
N ASN A 444 -5.69 -7.26 -21.08
CA ASN A 444 -6.08 -7.88 -19.82
C ASN A 444 -6.99 -9.11 -20.00
N THR A 445 -7.66 -9.27 -21.15
CA THR A 445 -8.43 -10.49 -21.45
C THR A 445 -7.54 -11.70 -21.75
N SER A 446 -6.29 -11.45 -22.13
CA SER A 446 -5.26 -12.45 -22.39
C SER A 446 -4.39 -12.73 -21.16
N ASN A 447 -4.60 -12.03 -20.04
CA ASN A 447 -3.87 -12.27 -18.81
C ASN A 447 -4.22 -13.67 -18.26
N PRO A 448 -3.25 -14.60 -18.15
CA PRO A 448 -3.50 -15.98 -17.70
C PRO A 448 -3.98 -16.03 -16.25
N PHE A 449 -3.65 -15.03 -15.44
CA PHE A 449 -4.04 -14.90 -14.04
C PHE A 449 -5.40 -14.20 -13.86
N ARG A 450 -6.01 -13.72 -14.95
CA ARG A 450 -7.38 -13.16 -15.04
C ARG A 450 -7.82 -12.32 -13.83
N PRO A 451 -7.19 -11.15 -13.59
CA PRO A 451 -7.64 -10.28 -12.52
C PRO A 451 -9.09 -9.83 -12.74
N SER A 452 -9.88 -9.75 -11.66
CA SER A 452 -11.24 -9.22 -11.73
C SER A 452 -11.24 -7.77 -12.26
N SER A 453 -12.39 -7.25 -12.71
CA SER A 453 -12.49 -5.85 -13.14
C SER A 453 -12.10 -4.85 -12.05
N HIS A 454 -12.41 -5.18 -10.78
CA HIS A 454 -11.99 -4.39 -9.63
C HIS A 454 -10.47 -4.45 -9.42
N ALA A 455 -9.89 -5.65 -9.44
CA ALA A 455 -8.43 -5.81 -9.35
C ALA A 455 -7.72 -5.08 -10.50
N THR A 456 -8.27 -5.11 -11.72
CA THR A 456 -7.73 -4.40 -12.89
C THR A 456 -7.69 -2.89 -12.67
N HIS A 457 -8.74 -2.31 -12.07
CA HIS A 457 -8.77 -0.90 -11.71
C HIS A 457 -7.67 -0.56 -10.69
N ASP A 458 -7.51 -1.39 -9.66
CA ASP A 458 -6.51 -1.17 -8.61
C ASP A 458 -5.08 -1.32 -9.15
N ILE A 459 -4.86 -2.28 -10.07
CA ILE A 459 -3.60 -2.44 -10.81
C ILE A 459 -3.30 -1.19 -11.63
N CYS A 460 -4.30 -0.63 -12.33
CA CYS A 460 -4.11 0.62 -13.07
C CYS A 460 -3.70 1.76 -12.14
N GLN A 461 -4.28 1.84 -10.95
CA GLN A 461 -3.93 2.85 -9.96
C GLN A 461 -2.51 2.65 -9.42
N LYS A 462 -2.15 1.41 -9.02
CA LYS A 462 -0.83 1.04 -8.48
C LYS A 462 0.30 1.30 -9.47
N LEU A 463 0.08 0.94 -10.75
CA LEU A 463 1.10 0.98 -11.80
C LEU A 463 1.06 2.27 -12.64
N GLY A 464 0.03 3.09 -12.53
CA GLY A 464 -0.11 4.32 -13.33
C GLY A 464 -0.58 4.06 -14.76
N LEU A 465 -1.50 3.11 -14.95
CA LEU A 465 -1.99 2.71 -16.27
C LEU A 465 -3.32 3.39 -16.60
N LYS A 466 -3.61 3.50 -17.89
CA LYS A 466 -4.91 3.89 -18.44
C LYS A 466 -5.46 2.76 -19.32
N THR A 467 -6.78 2.66 -19.36
CA THR A 467 -7.46 1.80 -20.35
C THR A 467 -7.55 2.56 -21.67
N ALA A 468 -7.10 1.93 -22.75
CA ALA A 468 -7.20 2.42 -24.12
C ALA A 468 -7.93 1.40 -25.00
N ARG A 469 -8.37 1.83 -26.18
CA ARG A 469 -9.04 0.95 -27.15
C ARG A 469 -8.13 0.73 -28.35
N ARG A 470 -7.81 -0.52 -28.66
CA ARG A 470 -7.02 -0.92 -29.84
C ARG A 470 -7.71 -2.08 -30.57
N ARG A 471 -7.89 -1.98 -31.89
CA ARG A 471 -8.48 -3.03 -32.75
C ARG A 471 -9.76 -3.64 -32.14
N ASN A 472 -10.67 -2.80 -31.64
CA ASN A 472 -11.92 -3.18 -30.95
C ASN A 472 -11.79 -3.92 -29.60
N LYS A 473 -10.58 -4.03 -29.03
CA LYS A 473 -10.33 -4.56 -27.68
C LYS A 473 -9.91 -3.46 -26.70
N SER A 474 -10.23 -3.64 -25.43
CA SER A 474 -9.77 -2.78 -24.33
C SER A 474 -8.42 -3.29 -23.83
N VAL A 475 -7.41 -2.44 -23.87
CA VAL A 475 -6.03 -2.75 -23.47
C VAL A 475 -5.58 -1.78 -22.37
N LEU A 476 -4.64 -2.21 -21.55
CA LEU A 476 -3.97 -1.38 -20.57
C LEU A 476 -2.71 -0.78 -21.20
N MET A 477 -2.42 0.49 -20.91
CA MET A 477 -1.25 1.20 -21.40
C MET A 477 -0.75 2.18 -20.33
N VAL A 478 0.55 2.47 -20.33
CA VAL A 478 1.08 3.58 -19.52
C VAL A 478 0.54 4.89 -20.07
N ASN A 479 0.10 5.79 -19.19
CA ASN A 479 -0.32 7.11 -19.62
C ASN A 479 0.89 7.99 -19.95
N MET A 480 1.39 7.90 -21.19
CA MET A 480 2.60 8.61 -21.63
C MET A 480 2.49 10.14 -21.57
N ASP A 481 1.26 10.68 -21.57
CA ASP A 481 0.98 12.12 -21.46
C ASP A 481 0.99 12.63 -20.00
N ASP A 482 1.07 11.72 -19.03
CA ASP A 482 1.09 12.00 -17.60
C ASP A 482 2.46 11.62 -17.04
N GLU A 483 3.27 12.64 -16.74
CA GLU A 483 4.63 12.47 -16.23
C GLU A 483 4.66 11.71 -14.89
N GLU A 484 3.65 11.89 -14.03
CA GLU A 484 3.54 11.15 -12.76
C GLU A 484 3.22 9.68 -13.00
N ALA A 485 2.34 9.38 -13.95
CA ALA A 485 2.00 8.01 -14.33
C ALA A 485 3.23 7.27 -14.89
N ARG A 486 4.04 7.95 -15.71
CA ARG A 486 5.30 7.43 -16.24
C ARG A 486 6.32 7.17 -15.12
N ALA A 487 6.51 8.14 -14.22
CA ALA A 487 7.43 7.99 -13.09
C ALA A 487 6.99 6.85 -12.15
N ARG A 488 5.68 6.63 -11.98
CA ARG A 488 5.11 5.53 -11.20
C ARG A 488 5.41 4.16 -11.82
N PHE A 489 5.29 4.05 -13.14
CA PHE A 489 5.48 2.79 -13.86
C PHE A 489 6.96 2.37 -13.98
N GLN A 490 7.87 3.34 -14.09
CA GLN A 490 9.28 3.10 -14.41
C GLN A 490 9.99 2.08 -13.50
N PRO A 491 9.85 2.10 -12.16
CA PRO A 491 10.53 1.13 -11.29
C PRO A 491 10.06 -0.31 -11.53
N TYR A 492 8.76 -0.52 -11.75
CA TYR A 492 8.20 -1.84 -12.08
C TYR A 492 8.73 -2.36 -13.41
N ALA A 493 8.77 -1.48 -14.42
CA ALA A 493 9.30 -1.83 -15.73
C ALA A 493 10.79 -2.18 -15.67
N ALA A 494 11.59 -1.48 -14.86
CA ALA A 494 13.01 -1.79 -14.68
C ALA A 494 13.22 -3.14 -13.99
N TYR A 495 12.48 -3.41 -12.91
CA TYR A 495 12.53 -4.69 -12.18
C TYR A 495 12.14 -5.87 -13.06
N VAL A 496 11.04 -5.75 -13.81
CA VAL A 496 10.59 -6.84 -14.70
C VAL A 496 11.53 -7.01 -15.89
N ARG A 497 12.15 -5.94 -16.43
CA ARG A 497 13.21 -6.08 -17.44
C ARG A 497 14.40 -6.87 -16.91
N ASP A 498 14.91 -6.52 -15.74
CA ASP A 498 16.01 -7.23 -15.09
C ASP A 498 15.67 -8.71 -14.85
N LYS A 499 14.42 -9.00 -14.44
CA LYS A 499 13.94 -10.38 -14.29
C LYS A 499 13.82 -11.13 -15.61
N ILE A 500 13.31 -10.50 -16.67
CA ILE A 500 13.28 -11.09 -18.03
C ILE A 500 14.70 -11.37 -18.53
N GLU A 501 15.63 -10.45 -18.27
CA GLU A 501 17.06 -10.60 -18.61
C GLU A 501 17.75 -11.71 -17.80
N GLN A 502 17.35 -11.93 -16.54
CA GLN A 502 17.90 -12.97 -15.66
C GLN A 502 17.27 -14.36 -15.86
N ASP A 503 15.98 -14.43 -16.23
CA ASP A 503 15.22 -15.67 -16.42
C ASP A 503 15.34 -16.25 -17.87
N GLY A 504 16.01 -15.55 -18.78
CA GLY A 504 16.30 -16.03 -20.14
C GLY A 504 17.56 -16.89 -20.24
N HIS A 505 17.44 -18.15 -20.68
CA HIS A 505 18.62 -18.98 -21.02
C HIS A 505 19.07 -18.73 -22.47
N ALA A 506 20.09 -17.87 -22.66
CA ALA A 506 20.79 -17.70 -23.94
C ALA A 506 21.68 -18.90 -24.32
N VAL A 507 21.72 -19.94 -23.49
CA VAL A 507 22.50 -21.17 -23.67
C VAL A 507 21.62 -22.40 -23.42
N PRO A 508 21.84 -23.52 -24.11
CA PRO A 508 21.09 -24.75 -23.87
C PRO A 508 21.31 -25.27 -22.43
N PRO A 509 20.31 -25.96 -21.84
CA PRO A 509 20.43 -26.57 -20.52
C PRO A 509 21.67 -27.48 -20.42
N GLU A 510 22.34 -27.47 -19.26
CA GLU A 510 23.47 -28.38 -19.04
C GLU A 510 23.01 -29.85 -18.99
N ALA A 511 23.92 -30.78 -19.29
CA ALA A 511 23.65 -32.20 -19.18
C ALA A 511 23.28 -32.57 -17.72
N LEU A 512 22.23 -33.39 -17.55
CA LEU A 512 21.80 -33.83 -16.22
C LEU A 512 22.93 -34.60 -15.53
N ARG A 513 23.30 -34.13 -14.33
CA ARG A 513 24.36 -34.74 -13.50
C ARG A 513 24.14 -36.23 -13.27
N ARG A 514 22.88 -36.65 -13.15
CA ARG A 514 22.48 -38.06 -13.11
C ARG A 514 21.58 -38.35 -14.30
N GLN A 515 22.04 -39.22 -15.19
CA GLN A 515 21.26 -39.63 -16.35
C GLN A 515 20.07 -40.50 -15.92
N PRO A 516 18.87 -40.26 -16.48
CA PRO A 516 17.69 -41.06 -16.18
C PRO A 516 17.81 -42.51 -16.66
N ASP A 517 16.94 -43.38 -16.12
CA ASP A 517 16.89 -44.80 -16.48
C ASP A 517 16.33 -44.97 -17.90
N LYS A 518 15.30 -44.20 -18.26
CA LYS A 518 14.85 -43.99 -19.64
C LYS A 518 15.86 -43.10 -20.34
N ARG A 519 16.34 -43.50 -21.51
CA ARG A 519 17.42 -42.77 -22.21
C ARG A 519 17.08 -42.42 -23.64
N ASN A 520 16.09 -43.07 -24.21
CA ASN A 520 15.81 -43.00 -25.63
C ASN A 520 14.62 -42.06 -25.89
N PRO A 521 14.67 -41.25 -26.98
CA PRO A 521 13.59 -40.31 -27.31
C PRO A 521 12.18 -40.92 -27.35
N ASP A 522 12.04 -42.17 -27.80
CA ASP A 522 10.75 -42.89 -27.87
C ASP A 522 10.11 -43.12 -26.50
N GLU A 523 10.92 -43.26 -25.45
CA GLU A 523 10.46 -43.43 -24.07
C GLU A 523 9.83 -42.14 -23.49
N TYR A 524 9.98 -41.03 -24.21
CA TYR A 524 9.46 -39.68 -23.92
C TYR A 524 8.43 -39.21 -24.97
N GLY A 525 7.97 -40.09 -25.86
CA GLY A 525 6.91 -39.77 -26.84
C GLY A 525 7.41 -39.36 -28.23
N PHE A 526 8.70 -39.50 -28.54
CA PHE A 526 9.24 -39.23 -29.88
C PHE A 526 9.27 -40.48 -30.75
N VAL A 527 8.43 -40.55 -31.80
CA VAL A 527 8.42 -41.71 -32.70
C VAL A 527 9.61 -41.64 -33.66
N CYS A 528 10.49 -42.64 -33.61
CA CYS A 528 11.67 -42.73 -34.47
C CYS A 528 12.14 -44.17 -34.71
N ASP A 529 12.97 -44.36 -35.73
CA ASP A 529 13.69 -45.61 -35.97
C ASP A 529 15.14 -45.49 -35.49
N TYR A 530 15.67 -46.56 -34.92
CA TYR A 530 17.05 -46.65 -34.47
C TYR A 530 17.92 -47.46 -35.42
N THR A 531 19.08 -46.91 -35.77
CA THR A 531 20.06 -47.59 -36.64
C THR A 531 21.47 -47.52 -36.05
N PRO A 532 22.34 -48.53 -36.26
CA PRO A 532 23.71 -48.50 -35.75
C PRO A 532 24.52 -47.32 -36.29
N ALA A 533 25.32 -46.69 -35.42
CA ALA A 533 26.24 -45.62 -35.81
C ALA A 533 27.69 -45.96 -35.39
N GLY A 534 28.64 -45.47 -36.17
CA GLY A 534 30.06 -45.57 -35.88
C GLY A 534 30.52 -44.54 -34.84
N ALA A 535 31.72 -44.77 -34.28
CA ALA A 535 32.35 -43.84 -33.35
C ALA A 535 32.77 -42.49 -34.00
N ASP A 536 32.61 -42.37 -35.32
CA ASP A 536 32.83 -41.20 -36.16
C ASP A 536 31.55 -40.37 -36.43
N LYS A 537 30.45 -40.61 -35.69
CA LYS A 537 29.13 -39.97 -35.89
C LYS A 537 28.45 -40.38 -37.22
N VAL A 538 28.88 -41.48 -37.86
CA VAL A 538 28.31 -41.92 -39.16
C VAL A 538 27.44 -43.16 -38.99
N ALA A 539 26.15 -43.04 -39.27
CA ALA A 539 25.25 -44.19 -39.45
C ALA A 539 25.27 -44.64 -40.92
N ARG A 540 25.88 -45.79 -41.23
CA ARG A 540 25.96 -46.28 -42.62
C ARG A 540 24.70 -47.04 -42.98
N ASN A 541 24.19 -46.84 -44.20
CA ASN A 541 22.98 -47.51 -44.71
C ASN A 541 21.73 -47.30 -43.84
N TRP A 542 21.70 -46.25 -43.00
CA TRP A 542 20.59 -45.98 -42.08
C TRP A 542 19.24 -45.92 -42.81
N GLN A 543 19.20 -45.28 -43.99
CA GLN A 543 17.97 -45.14 -44.76
C GLN A 543 17.46 -46.48 -45.28
N LYS A 544 18.37 -47.36 -45.72
CA LYS A 544 18.00 -48.72 -46.12
C LYS A 544 17.48 -49.53 -44.94
N LEU A 545 18.15 -49.43 -43.77
CA LEU A 545 17.75 -50.14 -42.55
C LEU A 545 16.41 -49.65 -42.00
N ALA A 546 16.17 -48.34 -41.97
CA ALA A 546 14.92 -47.75 -41.48
C ALA A 546 13.72 -48.03 -42.39
N LEU A 547 13.94 -48.42 -43.65
CA LEU A 547 12.89 -48.76 -44.61
C LEU A 547 12.80 -50.27 -44.89
N ASP A 548 13.68 -51.09 -44.31
CA ASP A 548 13.70 -52.54 -44.52
C ASP A 548 12.69 -53.21 -43.56
N PRO A 549 11.59 -53.80 -44.05
CA PRO A 549 10.59 -54.45 -43.21
C PRO A 549 11.12 -55.72 -42.52
N GLY A 550 12.28 -56.23 -42.93
CA GLY A 550 12.96 -57.37 -42.30
C GLY A 550 13.84 -56.99 -41.10
N VAL A 551 13.99 -55.70 -40.78
CA VAL A 551 14.84 -55.22 -39.69
C VAL A 551 13.97 -54.50 -38.65
N ASP A 552 13.98 -54.99 -37.41
CA ASP A 552 13.35 -54.27 -36.30
C ASP A 552 14.21 -53.07 -35.89
N THR A 553 13.80 -51.89 -36.33
CA THR A 553 14.42 -50.60 -35.98
C THR A 553 13.63 -49.85 -34.91
N SER A 554 12.59 -50.45 -34.32
CA SER A 554 11.80 -49.83 -33.25
C SER A 554 12.54 -49.77 -31.90
N ARG A 555 13.73 -50.39 -31.82
CA ARG A 555 14.52 -50.51 -30.59
C ARG A 555 15.99 -50.21 -30.86
N VAL A 556 16.68 -49.71 -29.84
CA VAL A 556 18.13 -49.47 -29.90
C VAL A 556 18.87 -50.76 -30.29
N PRO A 557 19.78 -50.72 -31.29
CA PRO A 557 20.56 -51.87 -31.69
C PRO A 557 21.40 -52.41 -30.53
N GLN A 558 21.44 -53.75 -30.38
CA GLN A 558 22.23 -54.38 -29.32
C GLN A 558 23.71 -54.44 -29.68
N GLY A 559 24.58 -54.33 -28.67
CA GLY A 559 26.02 -54.53 -28.81
C GLY A 559 26.77 -53.41 -29.54
N VAL A 560 26.15 -52.24 -29.72
CA VAL A 560 26.78 -51.07 -30.33
C VAL A 560 26.96 -49.94 -29.31
N ASN A 561 28.01 -49.14 -29.48
CA ASN A 561 28.30 -48.01 -28.60
C ASN A 561 27.59 -46.72 -29.02
N ALA A 562 27.13 -46.62 -30.27
CA ALA A 562 26.44 -45.46 -30.79
C ALA A 562 25.32 -45.88 -31.75
N TRP A 563 24.24 -45.11 -31.74
CA TRP A 563 23.09 -45.31 -32.63
C TRP A 563 22.50 -43.97 -33.04
N ALA A 564 21.88 -43.98 -34.22
CA ALA A 564 21.17 -42.84 -34.78
C ALA A 564 19.66 -42.98 -34.52
N ALA A 565 19.01 -41.86 -34.21
CA ALA A 565 17.56 -41.71 -34.21
C ALA A 565 17.14 -41.06 -35.54
N VAL A 566 16.24 -41.74 -36.26
CA VAL A 566 15.66 -41.33 -37.52
C VAL A 566 14.21 -40.90 -37.26
N PRO A 567 13.87 -39.60 -37.28
CA PRO A 567 12.53 -39.13 -36.94
C PRO A 567 11.46 -39.69 -37.88
N ALA A 568 10.33 -40.16 -37.33
CA ALA A 568 9.18 -40.55 -38.14
C ALA A 568 8.47 -39.33 -38.76
N GLU A 569 7.47 -39.57 -39.62
CA GLU A 569 6.59 -38.50 -40.10
C GLU A 569 5.82 -37.86 -38.95
N GLY A 570 5.66 -36.54 -38.98
CA GLY A 570 5.03 -35.77 -37.91
C GLY A 570 5.96 -35.45 -36.72
N TYR A 571 7.24 -35.79 -36.81
CA TYR A 571 8.25 -35.50 -35.77
C TYR A 571 9.50 -34.86 -36.38
N ALA A 572 10.18 -34.02 -35.62
CA ALA A 572 11.42 -33.38 -36.03
C ALA A 572 12.40 -33.22 -34.86
N VAL A 573 13.69 -33.23 -35.20
CA VAL A 573 14.77 -32.83 -34.29
C VAL A 573 15.38 -31.54 -34.82
N LEU A 574 15.50 -30.55 -33.95
CA LEU A 574 16.31 -29.35 -34.16
C LEU A 574 17.70 -29.62 -33.56
N ASP A 575 18.71 -29.71 -34.42
CA ASP A 575 20.12 -29.87 -34.03
C ASP A 575 20.78 -28.47 -34.02
N PHE A 576 21.00 -27.96 -32.82
CA PHE A 576 21.59 -26.66 -32.55
C PHE A 576 23.11 -26.79 -32.48
N ASP A 577 23.75 -26.48 -33.59
CA ASP A 577 25.21 -26.54 -33.71
C ASP A 577 25.88 -25.30 -33.10
N VAL A 578 27.12 -25.50 -32.66
CA VAL A 578 28.01 -24.42 -32.20
C VAL A 578 28.97 -24.11 -33.35
N PRO A 579 28.96 -22.90 -33.92
CA PRO A 579 29.89 -22.53 -34.98
C PRO A 579 31.36 -22.63 -34.55
N ASP A 580 32.25 -22.91 -35.49
CA ASP A 580 33.70 -22.98 -35.24
C ASP A 580 34.33 -21.60 -34.94
N ASP A 581 33.66 -20.50 -35.30
CA ASP A 581 34.11 -19.13 -35.03
C ASP A 581 33.75 -18.71 -33.57
N PRO A 582 34.72 -18.42 -32.70
CA PRO A 582 34.51 -18.12 -31.28
C PRO A 582 33.65 -16.89 -30.94
N GLY A 583 33.18 -16.13 -31.96
CA GLY A 583 32.29 -14.97 -31.79
C GLY A 583 30.91 -15.10 -32.45
N ALA A 584 30.63 -16.19 -33.17
CA ALA A 584 29.35 -16.37 -33.86
C ALA A 584 28.26 -16.87 -32.90
N GLN A 585 27.01 -16.41 -33.09
CA GLN A 585 25.88 -16.87 -32.31
C GLN A 585 25.61 -18.36 -32.56
N THR A 586 25.36 -19.11 -31.48
CA THR A 586 24.95 -20.52 -31.58
C THR A 586 23.51 -20.63 -32.08
N GLY A 587 23.13 -21.75 -32.70
CA GLY A 587 21.74 -21.96 -33.13
C GLY A 587 20.72 -21.82 -32.01
N TRP A 588 21.09 -22.23 -30.79
CA TRP A 588 20.24 -22.08 -29.61
C TRP A 588 20.02 -20.62 -29.23
N ALA A 589 21.08 -19.81 -29.27
CA ALA A 589 20.99 -18.38 -28.99
C ALA A 589 20.15 -17.66 -30.05
N VAL A 590 20.34 -17.98 -31.34
CA VAL A 590 19.52 -17.40 -32.43
C VAL A 590 18.05 -17.69 -32.22
N LEU A 591 17.67 -18.95 -31.96
CA LEU A 591 16.26 -19.29 -31.76
C LEU A 591 15.69 -18.67 -30.47
N SER A 592 16.49 -18.62 -29.40
CA SER A 592 16.07 -18.03 -28.12
C SER A 592 15.86 -16.52 -28.23
N ASP A 593 16.71 -15.82 -28.97
CA ASP A 593 16.63 -14.37 -29.20
C ASP A 593 15.46 -14.00 -30.11
N GLU A 594 15.16 -14.82 -31.12
CA GLU A 594 14.17 -14.47 -32.15
C GLU A 594 12.76 -15.02 -31.92
N VAL A 595 12.64 -16.14 -31.20
CA VAL A 595 11.35 -16.78 -30.90
C VAL A 595 10.95 -16.57 -29.43
N GLY A 596 11.91 -16.69 -28.51
CA GLY A 596 11.70 -16.55 -27.07
C GLY A 596 12.50 -17.57 -26.27
N ALA A 597 12.68 -17.32 -24.98
CA ALA A 597 13.51 -18.18 -24.12
C ALA A 597 13.00 -19.63 -24.04
N TYR A 598 13.91 -20.61 -23.95
CA TYR A 598 13.55 -22.01 -23.76
C TYR A 598 12.74 -22.22 -22.46
N GLY A 599 11.61 -22.93 -22.58
CA GLY A 599 10.63 -23.10 -21.50
C GLY A 599 9.47 -22.09 -21.56
N SER A 600 9.55 -21.07 -22.41
CA SER A 600 8.44 -20.14 -22.66
C SER A 600 7.35 -20.79 -23.53
N MET A 601 6.19 -20.13 -23.63
CA MET A 601 5.12 -20.57 -24.55
C MET A 601 5.57 -20.56 -26.01
N ALA A 602 6.46 -19.65 -26.39
CA ALA A 602 6.97 -19.52 -27.75
C ALA A 602 8.08 -20.54 -28.05
N PHE A 603 8.93 -20.89 -27.09
CA PHE A 603 9.93 -21.95 -27.22
C PHE A 603 9.75 -23.00 -26.10
N PRO A 604 8.74 -23.88 -26.21
CA PRO A 604 8.36 -24.77 -25.12
C PRO A 604 9.44 -25.81 -24.79
N ALA A 605 9.59 -26.09 -23.50
CA ALA A 605 10.49 -27.12 -23.00
C ALA A 605 10.08 -28.49 -23.53
N THR A 606 11.08 -29.29 -23.92
CA THR A 606 10.89 -30.61 -24.54
C THR A 606 12.03 -31.56 -24.14
N PHE A 607 12.04 -32.76 -24.69
CA PHE A 607 13.18 -33.66 -24.54
C PHE A 607 14.41 -33.08 -25.25
N VAL A 608 15.51 -32.86 -24.51
CA VAL A 608 16.75 -32.24 -25.02
C VAL A 608 17.97 -33.09 -24.66
N ALA A 609 18.86 -33.29 -25.62
CA ALA A 609 20.14 -33.95 -25.44
C ALA A 609 21.32 -33.01 -25.76
N ARG A 610 22.35 -32.99 -24.92
CA ARG A 610 23.63 -32.33 -25.18
C ARG A 610 24.51 -33.19 -26.07
N THR A 611 25.13 -32.53 -27.05
CA THR A 611 26.12 -33.16 -27.91
C THR A 611 27.53 -33.01 -27.30
N PRO A 612 28.48 -33.91 -27.62
CA PRO A 612 29.86 -33.78 -27.18
C PRO A 612 30.56 -32.49 -27.63
N GLY A 613 30.04 -31.85 -28.68
CA GLY A 613 30.56 -30.59 -29.24
C GLY A 613 29.94 -29.33 -28.63
N MET A 614 29.32 -29.43 -27.45
CA MET A 614 28.60 -28.33 -26.78
C MET A 614 27.35 -27.81 -27.50
N GLY A 615 26.84 -28.53 -28.50
CA GLY A 615 25.54 -28.27 -29.14
C GLY A 615 24.38 -28.99 -28.42
N ALA A 616 23.17 -28.90 -28.96
CA ALA A 616 21.99 -29.55 -28.40
C ALA A 616 21.05 -30.10 -29.47
N HIS A 617 20.43 -31.27 -29.21
CA HIS A 617 19.31 -31.78 -29.99
C HIS A 617 18.02 -31.58 -29.21
N ALA A 618 17.04 -30.86 -29.77
CA ALA A 618 15.69 -30.75 -29.19
C ALA A 618 14.67 -31.49 -30.05
N TYR A 619 13.82 -32.29 -29.41
CA TYR A 619 12.92 -33.23 -30.08
C TYR A 619 11.49 -32.72 -30.00
N TYR A 620 10.78 -32.64 -31.13
CA TYR A 620 9.43 -32.09 -31.18
C TYR A 620 8.48 -32.94 -32.03
N ARG A 621 7.20 -32.86 -31.68
CA ARG A 621 6.08 -33.25 -32.54
C ARG A 621 5.67 -32.05 -33.41
N LEU A 622 5.35 -32.29 -34.68
CA LEU A 622 4.89 -31.24 -35.58
C LEU A 622 3.38 -31.02 -35.43
N PRO A 623 2.90 -29.75 -35.44
CA PRO A 623 1.48 -29.47 -35.53
C PRO A 623 0.86 -30.09 -36.79
N LYS A 624 -0.43 -30.41 -36.70
CA LYS A 624 -1.16 -31.02 -37.83
C LYS A 624 -1.13 -30.11 -39.05
N GLY A 625 -0.63 -30.64 -40.18
CA GLY A 625 -0.58 -29.93 -41.46
C GLY A 625 0.74 -29.20 -41.71
N VAL A 626 1.65 -29.15 -40.73
CA VAL A 626 3.00 -28.60 -40.91
C VAL A 626 3.92 -29.69 -41.47
N VAL A 627 4.60 -29.39 -42.57
CA VAL A 627 5.61 -30.26 -43.18
C VAL A 627 6.94 -29.51 -43.21
N LEU A 628 7.94 -30.04 -42.49
CA LEU A 628 9.28 -29.47 -42.50
C LEU A 628 10.17 -30.15 -43.56
N ARG A 629 11.07 -29.37 -44.15
CA ARG A 629 12.13 -29.83 -45.04
C ARG A 629 13.32 -30.28 -44.21
N ASN A 630 13.83 -31.49 -44.48
CA ASN A 630 15.11 -31.92 -43.93
C ASN A 630 16.23 -31.08 -44.54
N THR A 631 16.78 -30.18 -43.73
CA THR A 631 17.65 -29.10 -44.19
C THR A 631 18.84 -29.01 -43.26
N ALA A 632 20.03 -28.84 -43.84
CA ALA A 632 21.25 -28.59 -43.08
C ALA A 632 21.76 -27.19 -43.40
N HIS A 633 21.97 -26.37 -42.38
CA HIS A 633 22.52 -25.01 -42.45
C HIS A 633 21.99 -24.18 -43.64
N PRO A 634 20.69 -23.88 -43.73
CA PRO A 634 20.17 -23.08 -44.83
C PRO A 634 20.78 -21.69 -44.81
N LYS A 635 21.07 -21.19 -46.01
CA LYS A 635 21.56 -19.83 -46.21
C LYS A 635 20.37 -18.90 -46.35
N THR A 636 20.33 -17.86 -45.53
CA THR A 636 19.37 -16.76 -45.64
C THR A 636 20.13 -15.46 -45.84
N ASP A 637 19.42 -14.37 -46.19
CA ASP A 637 20.02 -13.05 -46.33
C ASP A 637 20.75 -12.60 -45.04
N ARG A 638 20.26 -13.05 -43.88
CA ARG A 638 20.84 -12.75 -42.56
C ARG A 638 21.97 -13.72 -42.17
N PHE A 639 21.94 -14.95 -42.67
CA PHE A 639 22.95 -15.98 -42.39
C PHE A 639 23.57 -16.50 -43.70
N PRO A 640 24.44 -15.71 -44.37
CA PRO A 640 25.01 -16.08 -45.68
C PRO A 640 25.95 -17.28 -45.62
N ASP A 641 26.52 -17.53 -44.44
CA ASP A 641 27.39 -18.67 -44.15
C ASP A 641 26.61 -19.91 -43.66
N GLY A 642 25.28 -19.77 -43.50
CA GLY A 642 24.37 -20.83 -43.06
C GLY A 642 23.89 -20.62 -41.61
N LEU A 643 22.59 -20.78 -41.39
CA LEU A 643 21.97 -20.73 -40.07
C LEU A 643 22.40 -21.98 -39.25
N PRO A 644 22.97 -21.84 -38.04
CA PRO A 644 23.48 -22.97 -37.24
C PRO A 644 22.38 -23.83 -36.57
N ILE A 645 21.30 -24.11 -37.30
CA ILE A 645 20.19 -24.97 -36.89
C ILE A 645 19.91 -25.98 -38.00
N ASP A 646 20.12 -27.25 -37.70
CA ASP A 646 19.83 -28.35 -38.61
C ASP A 646 18.44 -28.94 -38.29
N VAL A 647 17.63 -29.22 -39.32
CA VAL A 647 16.33 -29.88 -39.16
C VAL A 647 16.38 -31.29 -39.71
N ARG A 648 16.14 -32.28 -38.85
CA ARG A 648 16.01 -33.71 -39.23
C ARG A 648 14.57 -34.15 -39.03
N THR A 649 13.92 -34.66 -40.07
CA THR A 649 12.49 -35.00 -40.03
C THR A 649 12.10 -36.05 -41.08
N ALA A 650 10.92 -36.67 -40.92
CA ALA A 650 10.22 -37.48 -41.92
C ALA A 650 11.07 -38.58 -42.59
N ARG A 651 11.90 -39.29 -41.83
CA ARG A 651 12.84 -40.32 -42.30
C ARG A 651 13.82 -39.86 -43.39
N LYS A 652 14.00 -38.54 -43.54
CA LYS A 652 14.91 -37.92 -44.54
C LYS A 652 16.30 -37.60 -43.96
N GLY A 653 16.50 -37.76 -42.65
CA GLY A 653 17.77 -37.55 -41.97
C GLY A 653 17.81 -38.19 -40.58
N TYR A 654 18.95 -38.09 -39.90
CA TYR A 654 19.15 -38.67 -38.58
C TYR A 654 20.01 -37.78 -37.69
N VAL A 655 19.88 -37.97 -36.38
CA VAL A 655 20.81 -37.46 -35.35
C VAL A 655 21.38 -38.62 -34.55
N ILE A 656 22.55 -38.44 -33.92
CA ILE A 656 23.02 -39.42 -32.92
C ILE A 656 22.19 -39.27 -31.65
N ALA A 657 21.63 -40.37 -31.16
CA ALA A 657 20.69 -40.35 -30.05
C ALA A 657 21.40 -40.28 -28.68
N PRO A 658 20.74 -39.72 -27.64
CA PRO A 658 21.24 -39.74 -26.27
C PRO A 658 21.53 -41.17 -25.77
N GLY A 659 22.54 -41.30 -24.92
CA GLY A 659 23.09 -42.59 -24.49
C GLY A 659 24.20 -43.13 -25.40
N SER A 660 24.35 -42.60 -26.62
CA SER A 660 25.44 -42.96 -27.52
C SER A 660 26.80 -42.42 -27.05
N THR A 661 27.85 -43.21 -27.25
CA THR A 661 29.24 -42.83 -27.02
C THR A 661 30.04 -42.88 -28.33
N ILE A 662 30.58 -41.73 -28.74
CA ILE A 662 31.45 -41.59 -29.92
C ILE A 662 32.87 -41.16 -29.50
N ARG A 663 33.81 -41.06 -30.45
CA ARG A 663 35.21 -40.67 -30.14
C ARG A 663 35.31 -39.32 -29.42
N LYS A 664 34.43 -38.37 -29.75
CA LYS A 664 34.44 -37.01 -29.16
C LYS A 664 33.79 -36.94 -27.77
N GLY A 665 33.07 -37.97 -27.34
CA GLY A 665 32.38 -37.98 -26.04
C GLY A 665 31.00 -38.62 -26.09
N GLN A 666 30.18 -38.34 -25.08
CA GLN A 666 28.86 -38.93 -24.89
C GLN A 666 27.74 -37.94 -25.24
N TYR A 667 26.66 -38.45 -25.82
CA TYR A 667 25.41 -37.72 -25.94
C TYR A 667 24.61 -37.93 -24.65
N LEU A 668 24.37 -36.84 -23.91
CA LEU A 668 23.78 -36.89 -22.58
C LEU A 668 22.45 -36.14 -22.56
N ILE A 669 21.47 -36.62 -21.79
CA ILE A 669 20.20 -35.91 -21.61
C ILE A 669 20.46 -34.65 -20.80
N ALA A 670 19.95 -33.53 -21.30
CA ALA A 670 19.95 -32.21 -20.66
C ALA A 670 18.59 -31.90 -20.05
N ASP A 671 17.52 -32.30 -20.74
CA ASP A 671 16.16 -32.11 -20.29
C ASP A 671 15.31 -33.34 -20.61
N ALA A 672 14.61 -33.86 -19.61
CA ALA A 672 13.86 -35.10 -19.65
C ALA A 672 12.34 -34.87 -19.66
N HIS A 673 11.89 -33.74 -20.21
CA HIS A 673 10.47 -33.49 -20.48
C HIS A 673 9.92 -34.46 -21.53
N GLU A 674 8.60 -34.71 -21.48
CA GLU A 674 7.92 -35.39 -22.59
C GLU A 674 8.01 -34.54 -23.86
N VAL A 675 8.04 -35.20 -25.01
CA VAL A 675 8.11 -34.55 -26.32
C VAL A 675 6.83 -33.77 -26.57
N VAL A 676 6.97 -32.46 -26.70
CA VAL A 676 5.85 -31.55 -26.94
C VAL A 676 5.69 -31.21 -28.42
N GLU A 677 4.55 -30.64 -28.75
CA GLU A 677 4.31 -30.07 -30.08
C GLU A 677 5.03 -28.72 -30.23
N MET A 678 5.58 -28.43 -31.42
CA MET A 678 6.15 -27.09 -31.69
C MET A 678 5.09 -26.01 -31.55
N SER A 679 5.48 -24.84 -31.03
CA SER A 679 4.59 -23.67 -30.95
C SER A 679 4.31 -23.09 -32.35
N ALA A 680 3.26 -22.27 -32.45
CA ALA A 680 2.95 -21.57 -33.69
C ALA A 680 4.06 -20.58 -34.07
N GLU A 681 4.68 -19.97 -33.07
CA GLU A 681 5.79 -19.02 -33.18
C GLU A 681 7.05 -19.70 -33.73
N MET A 682 7.40 -20.89 -33.24
CA MET A 682 8.51 -21.68 -33.81
C MET A 682 8.23 -22.07 -35.26
N VAL A 683 7.00 -22.50 -35.59
CA VAL A 683 6.64 -22.87 -36.95
C VAL A 683 6.71 -21.67 -37.89
N ALA A 684 6.19 -20.51 -37.48
CA ALA A 684 6.28 -19.28 -38.26
C ALA A 684 7.73 -18.86 -38.49
N TRP A 685 8.57 -18.93 -37.45
CA TRP A 685 9.99 -18.62 -37.57
C TRP A 685 10.73 -19.58 -38.52
N LEU A 686 10.45 -20.89 -38.41
CA LEU A 686 10.98 -21.90 -39.31
C LEU A 686 10.51 -21.68 -40.76
N ASP A 687 9.28 -21.22 -40.95
CA ASP A 687 8.73 -20.89 -42.27
C ASP A 687 9.48 -19.71 -42.90
N GLU A 688 9.62 -18.61 -42.16
CA GLU A 688 10.36 -17.42 -42.60
C GLU A 688 11.81 -17.73 -42.98
N HIS A 689 12.41 -18.75 -42.37
CA HIS A 689 13.78 -19.18 -42.64
C HIS A 689 13.88 -20.34 -43.65
N GLY A 690 12.78 -20.69 -44.33
CA GLY A 690 12.76 -21.63 -45.45
C GLY A 690 12.80 -23.10 -45.06
N TYR A 691 12.45 -23.45 -43.82
CA TYR A 691 12.38 -24.84 -43.35
C TYR A 691 11.02 -25.49 -43.58
N VAL A 692 9.96 -24.74 -43.93
CA VAL A 692 8.62 -25.30 -44.18
C VAL A 692 8.44 -25.59 -45.67
N GLU A 693 7.90 -26.77 -46.00
CA GLU A 693 7.53 -27.13 -47.37
C GLU A 693 6.14 -26.53 -47.70
N HIS A 694 6.10 -25.55 -48.61
CA HIS A 694 4.86 -25.09 -49.23
C HIS A 694 4.61 -25.91 -50.50
N PRO A 695 3.43 -26.53 -50.68
CA PRO A 695 3.08 -27.09 -51.99
C PRO A 695 3.08 -25.95 -53.01
N GLU A 696 3.75 -26.15 -54.15
CA GLU A 696 3.83 -25.16 -55.23
C GLU A 696 2.42 -24.69 -55.60
N THR A 697 2.09 -23.44 -55.24
CA THR A 697 0.94 -22.75 -55.80
C THR A 697 1.30 -22.35 -57.22
N ASP A 698 0.68 -23.02 -58.18
CA ASP A 698 0.63 -22.57 -59.57
C ASP A 698 0.30 -21.07 -59.61
N ALA A 699 1.06 -20.34 -60.41
CA ALA A 699 0.99 -18.90 -60.57
C ALA A 699 -0.44 -18.41 -60.83
N GLU A 700 -1.07 -17.79 -59.84
CA GLU A 700 -2.28 -17.01 -60.06
C GLU A 700 -1.91 -15.58 -60.46
N THR A 701 -2.17 -15.34 -61.75
CA THR A 701 -2.34 -14.05 -62.42
C THR A 701 -2.98 -12.98 -61.54
N ASP A 702 -2.32 -11.82 -61.50
CA ASP A 702 -2.89 -10.52 -61.12
C ASP A 702 -4.26 -10.31 -61.78
N VAL A 703 -5.32 -10.18 -60.96
CA VAL A 703 -6.58 -9.57 -61.38
C VAL A 703 -6.97 -8.51 -60.36
N MET A 704 -7.04 -7.29 -60.88
CA MET A 704 -7.50 -6.08 -60.22
C MET A 704 -8.94 -6.21 -59.72
N VAL A 705 -9.21 -5.67 -58.54
CA VAL A 705 -10.54 -5.52 -57.96
C VAL A 705 -11.18 -4.23 -58.46
N ASP A 706 -12.38 -4.33 -59.03
CA ASP A 706 -13.30 -3.20 -59.20
C ASP A 706 -14.71 -3.55 -58.67
N GLY A 707 -15.24 -2.64 -57.84
CA GLY A 707 -16.61 -2.10 -57.89
C GLY A 707 -17.86 -2.98 -57.70
N ASP A 708 -18.56 -2.71 -56.59
CA ASP A 708 -20.03 -2.67 -56.42
C ASP A 708 -20.91 -3.95 -56.36
N GLY A 709 -21.46 -4.20 -55.17
CA GLY A 709 -22.92 -4.08 -54.94
C GLY A 709 -23.91 -5.26 -55.17
N VAL A 710 -24.41 -5.81 -54.04
CA VAL A 710 -25.82 -6.20 -53.74
C VAL A 710 -26.31 -7.67 -53.90
N ILE A 711 -26.42 -8.34 -52.73
CA ILE A 711 -27.53 -9.10 -52.09
C ILE A 711 -28.49 -9.99 -52.93
N THR A 712 -28.60 -11.28 -52.54
CA THR A 712 -29.89 -11.98 -52.28
C THR A 712 -29.74 -13.07 -51.20
N GLY A 713 -30.63 -13.07 -50.19
CA GLY A 713 -30.89 -14.21 -49.28
C GLY A 713 -32.26 -14.83 -49.56
N PRO A 714 -32.66 -15.95 -48.94
CA PRO A 714 -33.62 -15.81 -47.82
C PRO A 714 -33.56 -16.87 -46.68
N ALA A 715 -33.78 -16.35 -45.46
CA ALA A 715 -34.75 -16.77 -44.41
C ALA A 715 -34.68 -18.20 -43.80
N SER A 716 -34.78 -18.46 -42.49
CA SER A 716 -35.72 -17.90 -41.50
C SER A 716 -35.28 -18.15 -40.03
N ALA A 717 -35.75 -17.28 -39.14
CA ALA A 717 -35.47 -17.10 -37.70
C ALA A 717 -36.32 -18.05 -36.77
N PRO A 718 -36.44 -17.92 -35.40
CA PRO A 718 -36.28 -16.73 -34.55
C PRO A 718 -35.57 -16.84 -33.16
N THR A 719 -34.85 -15.75 -32.86
CA THR A 719 -34.70 -14.95 -31.62
C THR A 719 -35.30 -15.38 -30.27
N SER A 720 -34.55 -15.12 -29.19
CA SER A 720 -35.06 -14.29 -28.08
C SER A 720 -33.95 -13.44 -27.44
N THR A 721 -34.38 -12.35 -26.83
CA THR A 721 -33.70 -11.06 -26.65
C THR A 721 -33.07 -10.85 -25.27
N GLY A 722 -32.01 -10.03 -25.26
CA GLY A 722 -31.23 -9.49 -24.16
C GLY A 722 -31.88 -9.18 -22.80
N ARG A 723 -31.04 -9.19 -21.77
CA ARG A 723 -31.15 -8.28 -20.62
C ARG A 723 -29.79 -7.97 -19.99
N ARG A 724 -29.73 -6.76 -19.46
CA ARG A 724 -28.62 -6.01 -18.86
C ARG A 724 -28.24 -6.54 -17.46
N GLY A 725 -26.97 -6.35 -17.09
CA GLY A 725 -26.54 -5.73 -15.83
C GLY A 725 -26.52 -6.57 -14.53
N GLY A 726 -25.42 -6.44 -13.79
CA GLY A 726 -25.18 -6.92 -12.41
C GLY A 726 -23.94 -7.81 -12.36
N VAL A 727 -22.72 -7.30 -12.23
CA VAL A 727 -22.03 -6.89 -10.97
C VAL A 727 -22.31 -7.88 -9.84
N ASP A 728 -21.37 -8.78 -9.62
CA ASP A 728 -21.28 -9.66 -8.44
C ASP A 728 -20.36 -8.98 -7.41
N PRO A 729 -20.88 -8.49 -6.28
CA PRO A 729 -20.10 -7.84 -5.25
C PRO A 729 -19.86 -8.82 -4.10
N LEU A 730 -18.77 -9.58 -4.11
CA LEU A 730 -18.14 -10.22 -2.93
C LEU A 730 -16.92 -11.07 -3.35
N GLY A 731 -15.91 -10.44 -3.95
CA GLY A 731 -14.61 -11.06 -4.19
C GLY A 731 -13.60 -10.60 -3.15
N GLY A 732 -13.33 -11.42 -2.13
CA GLY A 732 -12.15 -11.20 -1.29
C GLY A 732 -12.19 -11.86 0.08
N PHE A 733 -12.05 -13.19 0.17
CA PHE A 733 -11.41 -13.86 1.30
C PHE A 733 -10.83 -15.22 0.86
N TYR A 734 -9.58 -15.23 0.39
CA TYR A 734 -8.71 -16.40 0.55
C TYR A 734 -7.75 -16.10 1.70
N ARG A 735 -8.07 -16.60 2.90
CA ARG A 735 -7.09 -16.90 3.94
C ARG A 735 -7.13 -18.40 4.16
N SER A 736 -5.96 -19.02 4.16
CA SER A 736 -5.76 -20.42 4.54
C SER A 736 -6.47 -20.72 5.88
N PRO A 737 -7.23 -21.82 6.03
CA PRO A 737 -7.84 -22.14 7.31
C PRO A 737 -6.79 -22.74 8.25
N GLN A 738 -6.46 -22.00 9.31
CA GLN A 738 -6.00 -22.62 10.55
C GLN A 738 -7.22 -23.21 11.26
N THR A 739 -7.30 -24.54 11.28
CA THR A 739 -8.30 -25.32 12.00
C THR A 739 -8.08 -25.23 13.51
N GLN A 740 -8.97 -24.53 14.22
CA GLN A 740 -9.25 -24.86 15.63
C GLN A 740 -10.63 -25.52 15.69
N PRO A 741 -10.79 -26.71 16.29
CA PRO A 741 -12.09 -27.36 16.41
C PRO A 741 -12.92 -26.68 17.52
N ARG A 742 -14.19 -26.42 17.23
CA ARG A 742 -15.21 -25.87 18.15
C ARG A 742 -16.53 -26.65 17.99
N PRO A 743 -17.38 -26.66 19.03
CA PRO A 743 -18.09 -27.84 19.52
C PRO A 743 -19.18 -28.36 18.57
N GLU A 744 -19.28 -29.68 18.49
CA GLU A 744 -20.25 -30.41 17.69
C GLU A 744 -21.71 -30.20 18.15
N GLY A 745 -22.62 -29.99 17.19
CA GLY A 745 -24.04 -30.30 17.36
C GLY A 745 -25.07 -29.17 17.17
N GLY A 746 -24.66 -27.92 16.95
CA GLY A 746 -25.60 -26.82 16.69
C GLY A 746 -26.00 -26.70 15.21
N ASN A 747 -27.29 -26.51 14.91
CA ASN A 747 -27.74 -26.19 13.56
C ASN A 747 -27.10 -24.86 13.12
N ARG A 748 -26.17 -24.89 12.15
CA ARG A 748 -25.42 -23.72 11.69
C ARG A 748 -26.33 -22.65 11.08
N GLY A 749 -27.45 -23.06 10.47
CA GLY A 749 -28.48 -22.15 9.97
C GLY A 749 -29.18 -21.34 11.06
N GLU A 750 -29.31 -21.88 12.26
CA GLU A 750 -29.93 -21.19 13.41
C GLU A 750 -28.97 -20.24 14.13
N THR A 751 -27.67 -20.55 14.11
CA THR A 751 -26.64 -19.84 14.89
C THR A 751 -25.85 -18.82 14.09
N MET A 752 -25.92 -18.86 12.75
CA MET A 752 -25.29 -17.89 11.87
C MET A 752 -25.76 -16.46 12.19
N ARG A 753 -24.82 -15.51 12.33
CA ARG A 753 -25.16 -14.10 12.57
C ARG A 753 -25.73 -13.48 11.29
N LEU A 754 -26.88 -12.82 11.41
CA LEU A 754 -27.57 -12.15 10.31
C LEU A 754 -27.46 -10.64 10.47
N ASN A 755 -26.65 -10.00 9.62
CA ASN A 755 -26.55 -8.54 9.56
C ASN A 755 -27.59 -8.00 8.57
N VAL A 756 -28.84 -7.87 9.02
CA VAL A 756 -29.95 -7.43 8.16
C VAL A 756 -29.70 -5.99 7.67
N PRO A 757 -29.72 -5.71 6.35
CA PRO A 757 -29.49 -4.37 5.83
C PRO A 757 -30.61 -3.39 6.23
N ALA A 758 -30.26 -2.11 6.43
CA ALA A 758 -31.22 -1.06 6.80
C ALA A 758 -32.17 -0.72 5.65
N GLN A 759 -33.48 -0.90 5.84
CA GLN A 759 -34.50 -0.74 4.79
C GLN A 759 -35.35 0.53 4.99
N SER A 760 -35.03 1.61 4.26
CA SER A 760 -35.87 2.82 4.18
C SER A 760 -37.06 2.61 3.23
N LYS A 761 -38.13 3.41 3.38
CA LYS A 761 -39.33 3.32 2.53
C LYS A 761 -38.95 3.79 1.11
N GLY A 762 -38.81 2.85 0.17
CA GLY A 762 -38.34 3.11 -1.21
C GLY A 762 -36.92 2.61 -1.53
N ALA A 763 -36.27 1.84 -0.65
CA ALA A 763 -34.98 1.19 -0.95
C ALA A 763 -35.13 0.15 -2.07
N THR A 764 -34.10 0.02 -2.93
CA THR A 764 -34.09 -0.92 -4.06
C THR A 764 -33.94 -2.38 -3.59
N HIS A 765 -34.54 -3.31 -4.34
CA HIS A 765 -34.49 -4.77 -4.10
C HIS A 765 -33.07 -5.35 -4.04
N ASP A 766 -32.07 -4.60 -4.53
CA ASP A 766 -30.67 -5.03 -4.64
C ASP A 766 -30.04 -5.35 -3.29
N ALA A 767 -30.30 -4.57 -2.23
CA ALA A 767 -29.68 -4.81 -0.92
C ALA A 767 -30.15 -6.10 -0.25
N ILE A 768 -31.42 -6.49 -0.45
CA ILE A 768 -31.98 -7.76 0.06
C ILE A 768 -31.49 -8.91 -0.79
N ARG A 769 -31.41 -8.71 -2.11
CA ARG A 769 -30.86 -9.69 -3.04
C ARG A 769 -29.42 -10.01 -2.67
N ASP A 770 -28.53 -9.04 -2.66
CA ASP A 770 -27.10 -9.26 -2.48
C ASP A 770 -26.80 -9.84 -1.08
N TRP A 771 -27.54 -9.40 -0.05
CA TRP A 771 -27.48 -9.98 1.30
C TRP A 771 -27.93 -11.45 1.35
N SER A 772 -29.06 -11.80 0.71
CA SER A 772 -29.58 -13.17 0.70
C SER A 772 -28.68 -14.10 -0.12
N TYR A 773 -28.13 -13.61 -1.25
CA TYR A 773 -27.18 -14.34 -2.08
C TYR A 773 -25.90 -14.68 -1.31
N GLY A 774 -25.28 -13.71 -0.63
CA GLY A 774 -24.06 -13.95 0.14
C GLY A 774 -24.24 -15.00 1.24
N LEU A 775 -25.38 -14.98 1.95
CA LEU A 775 -25.67 -15.96 3.00
C LEU A 775 -25.91 -17.37 2.45
N ILE A 776 -26.62 -17.49 1.33
CA ILE A 776 -26.94 -18.79 0.71
C ILE A 776 -25.70 -19.40 0.02
N HIS A 777 -24.86 -18.59 -0.61
CA HIS A 777 -23.58 -19.05 -1.16
C HIS A 777 -22.61 -19.51 -0.07
N HIS A 778 -22.51 -18.76 1.04
CA HIS A 778 -21.73 -19.20 2.20
C HIS A 778 -22.24 -20.54 2.76
N ALA A 779 -23.56 -20.75 2.80
CA ALA A 779 -24.12 -22.03 3.23
C ALA A 779 -23.76 -23.18 2.28
N ALA A 780 -23.62 -22.92 0.98
CA ALA A 780 -23.17 -23.91 -0.01
C ALA A 780 -21.68 -24.24 0.15
N GLU A 781 -20.84 -23.21 0.34
CA GLU A 781 -19.39 -23.36 0.55
C GLU A 781 -19.08 -24.18 1.82
N GLU A 782 -19.79 -23.89 2.90
CA GLU A 782 -19.66 -24.59 4.19
C GLU A 782 -20.44 -25.92 4.24
N ARG A 783 -21.03 -26.34 3.12
CA ARG A 783 -21.79 -27.59 2.96
C ARG A 783 -22.83 -27.77 4.06
N PHE A 784 -23.71 -26.77 4.22
CA PHE A 784 -24.83 -26.85 5.14
C PHE A 784 -25.71 -28.04 4.80
N SER A 785 -26.11 -28.79 5.83
CA SER A 785 -27.10 -29.86 5.69
C SER A 785 -28.48 -29.28 5.40
N GLN A 786 -29.38 -30.09 4.85
CA GLN A 786 -30.72 -29.64 4.48
C GLN A 786 -31.48 -28.92 5.63
N PRO A 787 -31.47 -29.41 6.89
CA PRO A 787 -32.09 -28.70 8.01
C PRO A 787 -31.43 -27.36 8.35
N GLU A 788 -30.14 -27.19 8.04
CA GLU A 788 -29.42 -25.93 8.26
C GLU A 788 -29.74 -24.91 7.17
N VAL A 789 -29.86 -25.35 5.92
CA VAL A 789 -30.34 -24.50 4.81
C VAL A 789 -31.77 -24.04 5.07
N ASP A 790 -32.65 -24.95 5.51
CA ASP A 790 -34.04 -24.63 5.81
C ASP A 790 -34.15 -23.63 6.98
N ALA A 791 -33.38 -23.82 8.05
CA ALA A 791 -33.35 -22.88 9.18
C ALA A 791 -32.82 -21.48 8.78
N LEU A 792 -31.81 -21.43 7.91
CA LEU A 792 -31.26 -20.17 7.39
C LEU A 792 -32.29 -19.42 6.54
N VAL A 793 -32.95 -20.11 5.61
CA VAL A 793 -33.98 -19.53 4.72
C VAL A 793 -35.14 -18.95 5.54
N GLU A 794 -35.60 -19.68 6.56
CA GLU A 794 -36.65 -19.21 7.48
C GLU A 794 -36.25 -17.93 8.22
N ARG A 795 -34.99 -17.82 8.66
CA ARG A 795 -34.49 -16.64 9.36
C ARG A 795 -34.29 -15.45 8.42
N ILE A 796 -33.89 -15.69 7.16
CA ILE A 796 -33.80 -14.63 6.15
C ILE A 796 -35.21 -14.08 5.87
N LYS A 797 -36.22 -14.93 5.67
CA LYS A 797 -37.62 -14.49 5.49
C LYS A 797 -38.13 -13.63 6.65
N ARG A 798 -37.77 -13.98 7.90
CA ARG A 798 -38.12 -13.17 9.10
C ARG A 798 -37.36 -11.86 9.21
N GLY A 799 -36.14 -11.80 8.67
CA GLY A 799 -35.32 -10.59 8.66
C GLY A 799 -35.81 -9.53 7.67
N VAL A 800 -36.59 -9.92 6.65
CA VAL A 800 -37.18 -8.99 5.68
C VAL A 800 -38.33 -8.20 6.33
N ARG A 801 -38.37 -6.88 6.12
CA ARG A 801 -39.39 -6.00 6.70
C ARG A 801 -40.79 -6.40 6.23
N VAL A 802 -41.77 -6.35 7.14
CA VAL A 802 -43.19 -6.72 6.93
C VAL A 802 -43.87 -6.00 5.74
N GLY A 803 -43.33 -4.88 5.27
CA GLY A 803 -43.85 -4.10 4.14
C GLY A 803 -43.15 -4.34 2.78
N HIS A 804 -42.21 -5.28 2.70
CA HIS A 804 -41.57 -5.68 1.44
C HIS A 804 -42.44 -6.71 0.69
N ASP A 805 -42.42 -6.71 -0.64
CA ASP A 805 -43.23 -7.62 -1.45
C ASP A 805 -42.80 -9.08 -1.18
N ARG A 806 -43.77 -9.91 -0.77
CA ARG A 806 -43.52 -11.31 -0.42
C ARG A 806 -43.15 -12.14 -1.65
N HIS A 807 -43.72 -11.82 -2.81
CA HIS A 807 -43.44 -12.49 -4.07
C HIS A 807 -42.01 -12.16 -4.55
N ASP A 808 -41.58 -10.90 -4.45
CA ASP A 808 -40.20 -10.53 -4.78
C ASP A 808 -39.18 -11.16 -3.83
N THR A 809 -39.52 -11.27 -2.53
CA THR A 809 -38.68 -11.99 -1.55
C THR A 809 -38.54 -13.47 -1.92
N ALA A 810 -39.65 -14.10 -2.35
CA ALA A 810 -39.65 -15.49 -2.80
C ALA A 810 -38.78 -15.69 -4.05
N LEU A 811 -38.89 -14.79 -5.04
CA LEU A 811 -38.09 -14.83 -6.27
C LEU A 811 -36.59 -14.65 -6.01
N VAL A 812 -36.22 -13.74 -5.10
CA VAL A 812 -34.83 -13.52 -4.69
C VAL A 812 -34.24 -14.78 -4.04
N LEU A 813 -34.96 -15.39 -3.10
CA LEU A 813 -34.50 -16.60 -2.42
C LEU A 813 -34.43 -17.80 -3.35
N ALA A 814 -35.42 -17.96 -4.24
CA ALA A 814 -35.43 -19.02 -5.24
C ALA A 814 -34.26 -18.89 -6.23
N GLY A 815 -33.94 -17.67 -6.66
CA GLY A 815 -32.79 -17.39 -7.52
C GLY A 815 -31.46 -17.73 -6.84
N ALA A 816 -31.29 -17.27 -5.59
CA ALA A 816 -30.08 -17.52 -4.81
C ALA A 816 -29.84 -19.01 -4.54
N LEU A 817 -30.88 -19.75 -4.15
CA LEU A 817 -30.79 -21.20 -3.93
C LEU A 817 -30.41 -21.93 -5.23
N LYS A 818 -31.05 -21.56 -6.35
CA LYS A 818 -30.76 -22.16 -7.66
C LYS A 818 -29.32 -21.91 -8.09
N GLN A 819 -28.81 -20.69 -7.92
CA GLN A 819 -27.45 -20.33 -8.32
C GLN A 819 -26.39 -20.99 -7.41
N ALA A 820 -26.68 -21.18 -6.13
CA ALA A 820 -25.81 -21.88 -5.18
C ALA A 820 -25.93 -23.42 -5.24
N GLY A 821 -26.79 -23.97 -6.10
CA GLY A 821 -27.02 -25.43 -6.19
C GLY A 821 -27.68 -26.04 -4.96
N LEU A 822 -28.36 -25.22 -4.14
CA LEU A 822 -29.07 -25.64 -2.93
C LEU A 822 -30.58 -25.69 -3.16
N SER A 823 -31.28 -26.44 -2.33
CA SER A 823 -32.74 -26.47 -2.32
C SER A 823 -33.25 -26.24 -0.90
N THR A 824 -34.47 -25.74 -0.74
CA THR A 824 -35.11 -25.60 0.57
C THR A 824 -36.47 -26.29 0.60
N ARG A 825 -36.84 -26.84 1.75
CA ARG A 825 -38.18 -27.38 2.02
C ARG A 825 -39.12 -26.33 2.61
N VAL A 826 -38.59 -25.14 2.92
CA VAL A 826 -39.35 -24.00 3.42
C VAL A 826 -40.18 -23.44 2.26
N PRO A 827 -41.52 -23.33 2.38
CA PRO A 827 -42.34 -22.69 1.37
C PRO A 827 -41.89 -21.23 1.17
N LEU A 828 -41.58 -20.83 -0.06
CA LEU A 828 -41.13 -19.47 -0.34
C LEU A 828 -42.29 -18.48 -0.53
N GLU A 829 -43.51 -18.97 -0.78
CA GLU A 829 -44.75 -18.19 -0.87
C GLU A 829 -45.59 -18.24 0.41
#